data_AF-A0A930IXZ6-F1
#
_entry.id   AF-A0A930IXZ6-F1
#
_cell.length_a   1.000
_cell.length_b   1.000
_cell.length_c   1.000
_cell.angle_alpha   90.00
_cell.angle_beta   90.00
_cell.angle_gamma   90.00
#
_symmetry.space_group_name_H-M   'P 1'
#
loop_
_entity.id
_entity.type
_entity.pdbx_description
1 polymer ?
#
loop_
_entity_poly.entity_id
_entity_poly.type
_entity_poly.pdbx_seq_one_letter_code
_entity_poly.pdbx_strand_id
1 'polypeptide(L)'
;MKFDFLYHTYTLTITVFAAVFGMAYPLILQAIERIDQKYTSSVLSTDLRKRWQFKAFNFLIIVCIACVGISAYVLECVDNEWWKYEVVSAAVFLILLLMIDVVLLVQQIIDYYSPKDLLGLLKNNAKTRDADALLDLAKFAAKTDDFMLHVNSLSEIASLFYEEQQKAPKDEPVEYSPELYDILSKVAKRVGDPTLFDDRYNYIGILATVYNHRSEGGLSSNTLQKTWEMVNRSAKTGNTGWFRDYWTYADQYYRFYKLNRRTPLSDNNLKEFYRYHVMMGGLLIYFKRYDWLTHIMRFSQSQPEKFELIPGTLGRIFEMVWLVDELNEKPFGLYKNYQYLGLEEGAKIDDVIAGYTYQYLALLIIRLWTYNDYNINYSDPFILPAADEEFVENNERMINRIEWMKKNVEHWYNNGLVTEFGLSNVPDVNVVKSKLDEYIVILKQKIIEIDSRDEVDEHKAKVIRDEMIVHNTNSYCPIPMKEDDEVLDETQFNTTSTPIIATNRIEKPYITKGSKKELGNFGGSLVHELNFRMLNKYLRAAFSMMPCSISYSINQKDLLEVIDRLELPEDYVIVEIGNALELYEFRDKITVEGNNRMYNGHEILSLGMADFSNCLWILRGSEVPFMEIVETAFTGGSYTEIDTNNHLYSNIDNIKPPYDVQLVQTIKVYAPKDYGNTCLLKVMCDYSGNKYELDKVTNIIEEEEVAK
;
A
#
# COMPACT_ATOMS: atom_id res chain seq x y z
N MET A 1 -13.60 -34.88 88.62
CA MET A 1 -12.94 -34.61 87.33
C MET A 1 -13.95 -33.87 86.47
N LYS A 2 -13.84 -32.53 86.37
CA LYS A 2 -14.75 -31.71 85.55
C LYS A 2 -14.40 -31.96 84.09
N PHE A 3 -15.39 -32.33 83.29
CA PHE A 3 -15.26 -32.46 81.84
C PHE A 3 -15.01 -31.05 81.26
N ASP A 4 -13.79 -30.76 80.80
CA ASP A 4 -13.47 -29.46 80.23
C ASP A 4 -13.91 -29.42 78.76
N PHE A 5 -15.21 -29.24 78.59
CA PHE A 5 -15.91 -29.27 77.31
C PHE A 5 -15.24 -28.34 76.27
N LEU A 6 -14.74 -27.18 76.69
CA LEU A 6 -14.09 -26.19 75.82
C LEU A 6 -12.77 -26.70 75.25
N TYR A 7 -11.90 -27.25 76.11
CA TYR A 7 -10.58 -27.73 75.68
C TYR A 7 -10.70 -28.94 74.74
N HIS A 8 -11.62 -29.87 75.02
CA HIS A 8 -11.91 -31.00 74.14
C HIS A 8 -12.49 -30.57 72.80
N THR A 9 -13.40 -29.59 72.79
CA THR A 9 -14.00 -29.05 71.55
C THR A 9 -12.96 -28.31 70.70
N TYR A 10 -12.08 -27.53 71.34
CA TYR A 10 -10.98 -26.86 70.66
C TYR A 10 -9.96 -27.85 70.07
N THR A 11 -9.60 -28.90 70.82
CA THR A 11 -8.71 -29.96 70.33
C THR A 11 -9.31 -30.69 69.13
N LEU A 12 -10.62 -30.99 69.17
CA LEU A 12 -11.33 -31.57 68.04
C LEU A 12 -11.30 -30.65 66.81
N THR A 13 -11.52 -29.34 67.03
CA THR A 13 -11.48 -28.29 66.00
C THR A 13 -10.10 -28.25 65.33
N ILE A 14 -9.00 -28.20 66.10
CA ILE A 14 -7.64 -28.28 65.55
C ILE A 14 -7.43 -29.57 64.77
N THR A 15 -7.88 -30.71 65.30
CA THR A 15 -7.67 -32.02 64.67
C THR A 15 -8.36 -32.10 63.31
N VAL A 16 -9.61 -31.64 63.22
CA VAL A 16 -10.36 -31.58 61.96
C VAL A 16 -9.71 -30.60 60.98
N PHE A 17 -9.33 -29.41 61.45
CA PHE A 17 -8.62 -28.44 60.61
C PHE A 17 -7.29 -29.01 60.08
N ALA A 18 -6.49 -29.65 60.93
CA ALA A 18 -5.23 -30.29 60.55
C ALA A 18 -5.46 -31.43 59.54
N ALA A 19 -6.55 -32.19 59.65
CA ALA A 19 -6.91 -33.20 58.66
C ALA A 19 -7.30 -32.58 57.31
N VAL A 20 -8.09 -31.50 57.30
CA VAL A 20 -8.47 -30.79 56.07
C VAL A 20 -7.24 -30.15 55.41
N PHE A 21 -6.41 -29.45 56.18
CA PHE A 21 -5.22 -28.77 55.66
C PHE A 21 -4.11 -29.75 55.27
N GLY A 22 -3.86 -30.78 56.09
CA GLY A 22 -2.76 -31.72 55.89
C GLY A 22 -3.05 -32.84 54.90
N MET A 23 -4.31 -33.26 54.75
CA MET A 23 -4.69 -34.35 53.84
C MET A 23 -5.58 -33.88 52.69
N ALA A 24 -6.67 -33.15 52.97
CA ALA A 24 -7.62 -32.80 51.91
C ALA A 24 -7.07 -31.74 50.94
N TYR A 25 -6.34 -30.73 51.43
CA TYR A 25 -5.78 -29.66 50.59
C TYR A 25 -4.77 -30.18 49.55
N PRO A 26 -3.75 -31.01 49.91
CA PRO A 26 -2.88 -31.62 48.91
C PRO A 26 -3.61 -32.52 47.90
N LEU A 27 -4.62 -33.27 48.34
CA LEU A 27 -5.42 -34.13 47.45
C LEU A 27 -6.24 -33.32 46.45
N ILE A 28 -6.78 -32.17 46.87
CA ILE A 28 -7.49 -31.24 45.98
C ILE A 28 -6.52 -30.70 44.92
N LEU A 29 -5.33 -30.24 45.30
CA LEU A 29 -4.33 -29.77 44.35
C LEU A 29 -3.90 -30.87 43.37
N GLN A 30 -3.68 -32.09 43.87
CA GLN A 30 -3.36 -33.25 43.03
C GLN A 30 -4.49 -33.60 42.07
N ALA A 31 -5.76 -33.49 42.49
CA ALA A 31 -6.91 -33.74 41.62
C ALA A 31 -6.99 -32.69 40.50
N ILE A 32 -6.69 -31.42 40.81
CA ILE A 32 -6.60 -30.35 39.81
C ILE A 32 -5.48 -30.63 38.79
N GLU A 33 -4.30 -31.07 39.24
CA GLU A 33 -3.20 -31.47 38.33
C GLU A 33 -3.57 -32.67 37.45
N ARG A 34 -4.34 -33.63 37.97
CA ARG A 34 -4.84 -34.77 37.17
C ARG A 34 -5.82 -34.33 36.08
N ILE A 35 -6.62 -33.29 36.32
CA ILE A 35 -7.49 -32.71 35.29
C ILE A 35 -6.63 -32.14 34.15
N ASP A 36 -5.56 -31.41 34.47
CA ASP A 36 -4.64 -30.87 33.46
C ASP A 36 -3.98 -31.96 32.63
N GLN A 37 -3.53 -33.03 33.28
CA GLN A 37 -2.95 -34.19 32.61
C GLN A 37 -3.96 -34.91 31.72
N LYS A 38 -5.23 -35.03 32.16
CA LYS A 38 -6.29 -35.73 31.43
C LYS A 38 -6.63 -35.04 30.13
N TYR A 39 -6.85 -33.72 30.16
CA TYR A 39 -7.21 -32.94 28.97
C TYR A 39 -6.00 -32.38 28.23
N THR A 40 -4.77 -32.59 28.74
CA THR A 40 -3.52 -32.06 28.17
C THR A 40 -3.57 -30.53 27.99
N SER A 41 -4.21 -29.84 28.93
CA SER A 41 -4.40 -28.39 28.90
C SER A 41 -4.59 -27.82 30.29
N SER A 42 -3.93 -26.69 30.58
CA SER A 42 -4.08 -25.94 31.83
C SER A 42 -5.29 -25.02 31.85
N VAL A 43 -6.05 -24.92 30.75
CA VAL A 43 -7.22 -24.03 30.64
C VAL A 43 -8.28 -24.43 31.68
N LEU A 44 -8.57 -25.73 31.79
CA LEU A 44 -9.59 -26.26 32.68
C LEU A 44 -9.23 -26.15 34.16
N SER A 45 -7.97 -26.42 34.57
CA SER A 45 -7.57 -26.16 35.96
C SER A 45 -7.56 -24.68 36.30
N THR A 46 -7.14 -23.83 35.37
CA THR A 46 -7.10 -22.38 35.58
C THR A 46 -8.51 -21.82 35.75
N ASP A 47 -9.46 -22.29 34.94
CA ASP A 47 -10.87 -21.93 35.09
C ASP A 47 -11.42 -22.38 36.45
N LEU A 48 -11.18 -23.64 36.84
CA LEU A 48 -11.58 -24.16 38.15
C LEU A 48 -11.01 -23.32 39.31
N ARG A 49 -9.73 -22.91 39.25
CA ARG A 49 -9.09 -22.06 40.27
C ARG A 49 -9.66 -20.63 40.31
N LYS A 50 -10.23 -20.14 39.21
CA LYS A 50 -10.86 -18.80 39.14
C LYS A 50 -12.27 -18.78 39.70
N ARG A 51 -12.94 -19.94 39.82
CA ARG A 51 -14.30 -20.03 40.35
C ARG A 51 -14.39 -19.60 41.82
N TRP A 52 -15.55 -19.09 42.18
CA TRP A 52 -15.76 -18.47 43.48
C TRP A 52 -15.58 -19.46 44.63
N GLN A 53 -15.96 -20.73 44.44
CA GLN A 53 -15.80 -21.78 45.45
C GLN A 53 -14.32 -21.99 45.82
N PHE A 54 -13.42 -22.12 44.84
CA PHE A 54 -11.99 -22.29 45.12
C PHE A 54 -11.36 -21.06 45.81
N LYS A 55 -11.84 -19.85 45.49
CA LYS A 55 -11.42 -18.63 46.20
C LYS A 55 -11.94 -18.59 47.64
N ALA A 56 -13.21 -18.98 47.84
CA ALA A 56 -13.82 -19.08 49.17
C ALA A 56 -13.08 -20.08 50.04
N PHE A 57 -12.75 -21.25 49.49
CA PHE A 57 -11.95 -22.28 50.16
C PHE A 57 -10.61 -21.77 50.69
N ASN A 58 -9.80 -21.15 49.82
CA ASN A 58 -8.49 -20.62 50.21
C ASN A 58 -8.64 -19.49 51.25
N PHE A 59 -9.66 -18.64 51.12
CA PHE A 59 -9.94 -17.60 52.10
C PHE A 59 -10.36 -18.18 53.45
N LEU A 60 -11.27 -19.16 53.47
CA LEU A 60 -11.72 -19.84 54.68
C LEU A 60 -10.57 -20.56 55.39
N ILE A 61 -9.64 -21.17 54.66
CA ILE A 61 -8.43 -21.76 55.25
C ILE A 61 -7.63 -20.69 56.01
N ILE A 62 -7.35 -19.55 55.40
CA ILE A 62 -6.58 -18.47 56.04
C ILE A 62 -7.28 -17.96 57.30
N VAL A 63 -8.61 -17.75 57.22
CA VAL A 63 -9.41 -17.32 58.36
C VAL A 63 -9.44 -18.37 59.47
N CYS A 64 -9.53 -19.66 59.13
CA CYS A 64 -9.47 -20.76 60.10
C CYS A 64 -8.11 -20.85 60.78
N ILE A 65 -6.99 -20.67 60.05
CA ILE A 65 -5.64 -20.63 60.63
C ILE A 65 -5.55 -19.52 61.68
N ALA A 66 -5.98 -18.30 61.32
CA ALA A 66 -5.96 -17.17 62.23
C ALA A 66 -6.87 -17.41 63.45
N CYS A 67 -8.09 -17.92 63.24
CA CYS A 67 -9.04 -18.19 64.31
C CYS A 67 -8.54 -19.28 65.27
N VAL A 68 -8.03 -20.40 64.76
CA VAL A 68 -7.48 -21.48 65.59
C VAL A 68 -6.27 -21.00 66.39
N GLY A 69 -5.38 -20.20 65.79
CA GLY A 69 -4.24 -19.61 66.50
C GLY A 69 -4.65 -18.63 67.61
N ILE A 70 -5.59 -17.74 67.33
CA ILE A 70 -6.12 -16.78 68.33
C ILE A 70 -6.86 -17.52 69.46
N SER A 71 -7.59 -18.58 69.12
CA SER A 71 -8.36 -19.37 70.10
C SER A 71 -7.46 -20.02 71.17
N ALA A 72 -6.25 -20.48 70.81
CA ALA A 72 -5.28 -20.97 71.80
C ALA A 72 -4.92 -19.90 72.84
N TYR A 73 -4.66 -18.67 72.37
CA TYR A 73 -4.30 -17.55 73.24
C TYR A 73 -5.47 -17.10 74.12
N VAL A 74 -6.70 -17.06 73.57
CA VAL A 74 -7.90 -16.67 74.33
C VAL A 74 -8.24 -17.71 75.40
N LEU A 75 -8.10 -19.01 75.11
CA LEU A 75 -8.35 -20.07 76.07
C LEU A 75 -7.41 -20.02 77.29
N GLU A 76 -6.15 -19.63 77.07
CA GLU A 76 -5.12 -19.56 78.11
C GLU A 76 -5.09 -18.22 78.86
N CYS A 77 -5.22 -17.08 78.17
CA CYS A 77 -4.93 -15.75 78.74
C CYS A 77 -6.16 -14.93 79.16
N VAL A 78 -7.38 -15.34 78.83
CA VAL A 78 -8.61 -14.59 79.17
C VAL A 78 -9.33 -15.29 80.32
N ASP A 79 -9.57 -14.62 81.44
CA ASP A 79 -10.25 -15.25 82.59
C ASP A 79 -11.79 -15.35 82.42
N ASN A 80 -12.37 -14.60 81.49
CA ASN A 80 -13.82 -14.56 81.29
C ASN A 80 -14.32 -15.79 80.52
N GLU A 81 -15.09 -16.66 81.20
CA GLU A 81 -15.67 -17.87 80.62
C GLU A 81 -16.57 -17.59 79.40
N TRP A 82 -17.33 -16.49 79.39
CA TRP A 82 -18.23 -16.15 78.29
C TRP A 82 -17.44 -15.96 76.98
N TRP A 83 -16.32 -15.24 77.04
CA TRP A 83 -15.45 -15.02 75.88
C TRP A 83 -14.82 -16.31 75.35
N LYS A 84 -14.51 -17.28 76.23
CA LYS A 84 -14.02 -18.60 75.81
C LYS A 84 -15.08 -19.39 75.03
N TYR A 85 -16.33 -19.40 75.52
CA TYR A 85 -17.43 -20.07 74.81
C TYR A 85 -17.72 -19.45 73.45
N GLU A 86 -17.73 -18.12 73.34
CA GLU A 86 -17.96 -17.42 72.07
C GLU A 86 -16.87 -17.75 71.02
N VAL A 87 -15.60 -17.67 71.41
CA VAL A 87 -14.48 -17.92 70.48
C VAL A 87 -14.41 -19.37 70.03
N VAL A 88 -14.60 -20.33 70.94
CA VAL A 88 -14.64 -21.77 70.57
C VAL A 88 -15.87 -22.07 69.70
N SER A 89 -17.03 -21.49 69.98
CA SER A 89 -18.23 -21.65 69.15
C SER A 89 -18.04 -21.07 67.75
N ALA A 90 -17.40 -19.90 67.64
CA ALA A 90 -17.04 -19.30 66.36
C ALA A 90 -16.06 -20.17 65.57
N ALA A 91 -15.06 -20.76 66.23
CA ALA A 91 -14.10 -21.68 65.59
C ALA A 91 -14.79 -22.95 65.08
N VAL A 92 -15.71 -23.55 65.86
CA VAL A 92 -16.51 -24.70 65.42
C VAL A 92 -17.38 -24.35 64.21
N PHE A 93 -18.02 -23.17 64.22
CA PHE A 93 -18.84 -22.70 63.11
C PHE A 93 -18.00 -22.50 61.83
N LEU A 94 -16.81 -21.90 61.95
CA LEU A 94 -15.89 -21.72 60.81
C LEU A 94 -15.40 -23.05 60.24
N ILE A 95 -15.11 -24.05 61.08
CA ILE A 95 -14.77 -25.39 60.59
C ILE A 95 -15.94 -26.06 59.90
N LEU A 96 -17.16 -25.91 60.41
CA LEU A 96 -18.34 -26.46 59.75
C LEU A 96 -18.54 -25.83 58.36
N LEU A 97 -18.35 -24.51 58.24
CA LEU A 97 -18.37 -23.83 56.95
C LEU A 97 -17.26 -24.34 56.02
N LEU A 98 -16.04 -24.51 56.52
CA LEU A 98 -14.91 -25.05 55.76
C LEU A 98 -15.22 -26.48 55.27
N MET A 99 -15.82 -27.33 56.11
CA MET A 99 -16.20 -28.69 55.74
C MET A 99 -17.28 -28.72 54.65
N ILE A 100 -18.29 -27.85 54.74
CA ILE A 100 -19.31 -27.69 53.69
C ILE A 100 -18.64 -27.26 52.38
N ASP A 101 -17.76 -26.27 52.43
CA ASP A 101 -17.07 -25.75 51.26
C ASP A 101 -16.15 -26.80 50.60
N VAL A 102 -15.45 -27.62 51.40
CA VAL A 102 -14.68 -28.79 50.90
C VAL A 102 -15.58 -29.75 50.12
N VAL A 103 -16.77 -30.09 50.64
CA VAL A 103 -17.69 -31.01 49.96
C VAL A 103 -18.18 -30.40 48.64
N LEU A 104 -18.53 -29.12 48.63
CA LEU A 104 -18.95 -28.40 47.42
C LEU A 104 -17.83 -28.33 46.38
N LEU A 105 -16.59 -28.08 46.81
CA LEU A 105 -15.43 -28.03 45.95
C LEU A 105 -15.08 -29.41 45.36
N VAL A 106 -15.20 -30.47 46.15
CA VAL A 106 -15.02 -31.85 45.65
C VAL A 106 -16.07 -32.19 44.59
N GLN A 107 -17.34 -31.82 44.82
CA GLN A 107 -18.39 -32.02 43.80
C GLN A 107 -18.05 -31.30 42.50
N GLN A 108 -17.57 -30.06 42.59
CA GLN A 108 -17.14 -29.29 41.44
C GLN A 108 -15.93 -29.93 40.72
N ILE A 109 -14.98 -30.50 41.45
CA ILE A 109 -13.85 -31.26 40.87
C ILE A 109 -14.36 -32.51 40.13
N ILE A 110 -15.34 -33.21 40.69
CA ILE A 110 -15.95 -34.39 40.06
C ILE A 110 -16.58 -34.00 38.72
N ASP A 111 -17.33 -32.90 38.67
CA ASP A 111 -17.96 -32.42 37.45
C ASP A 111 -16.90 -32.08 36.37
N TYR A 112 -15.76 -31.48 36.73
CA TYR A 112 -14.65 -31.24 35.80
C TYR A 112 -13.94 -32.51 35.35
N TYR A 113 -13.88 -33.51 36.23
CA TYR A 113 -13.27 -34.79 35.92
C TYR A 113 -14.14 -35.61 34.95
N SER A 114 -15.46 -35.50 35.02
CA SER A 114 -16.40 -36.19 34.13
C SER A 114 -16.64 -35.39 32.83
N PRO A 115 -16.27 -35.93 31.64
CA PRO A 115 -16.36 -35.15 30.40
C PRO A 115 -17.79 -34.70 30.02
N LYS A 116 -18.81 -35.52 30.36
CA LYS A 116 -20.22 -35.20 30.08
C LYS A 116 -20.76 -34.13 31.03
N ASP A 117 -20.40 -34.21 32.30
CA ASP A 117 -20.84 -33.23 33.30
C ASP A 117 -20.13 -31.89 33.07
N LEU A 118 -18.84 -31.92 32.71
CA LEU A 118 -18.10 -30.74 32.27
C LEU A 118 -18.77 -30.05 31.07
N LEU A 119 -19.20 -30.81 30.05
CA LEU A 119 -19.96 -30.23 28.94
C LEU A 119 -21.25 -29.55 29.42
N GLY A 120 -22.00 -30.21 30.31
CA GLY A 120 -23.22 -29.64 30.90
C GLY A 120 -22.95 -28.33 31.66
N LEU A 121 -21.86 -28.27 32.43
CA LEU A 121 -21.42 -27.07 33.14
C LEU A 121 -21.03 -25.92 32.21
N LEU A 122 -20.29 -26.24 31.15
CA LEU A 122 -19.84 -25.26 30.15
C LEU A 122 -21.02 -24.73 29.34
N LYS A 123 -21.96 -25.60 28.94
CA LYS A 123 -23.18 -25.22 28.23
C LYS A 123 -24.05 -24.24 29.01
N ASN A 124 -24.29 -24.51 30.30
CA ASN A 124 -25.13 -23.66 31.14
C ASN A 124 -24.52 -22.28 31.44
N ASN A 125 -23.23 -22.09 31.16
CA ASN A 125 -22.50 -20.84 31.38
C ASN A 125 -21.84 -20.29 30.10
N ALA A 126 -22.19 -20.82 28.92
CA ALA A 126 -21.44 -20.61 27.69
C ALA A 126 -21.23 -19.12 27.42
N LYS A 127 -19.99 -18.69 27.60
CA LYS A 127 -19.49 -17.36 27.23
C LYS A 127 -18.30 -17.56 26.31
N THR A 128 -17.94 -16.54 25.54
CA THR A 128 -16.77 -16.56 24.64
C THR A 128 -15.48 -17.03 25.33
N ARG A 129 -15.32 -16.72 26.62
CA ARG A 129 -14.19 -17.17 27.47
C ARG A 129 -14.07 -18.69 27.65
N ASP A 130 -15.14 -19.44 27.42
CA ASP A 130 -15.22 -20.89 27.66
C ASP A 130 -14.96 -21.69 26.37
N ALA A 131 -14.77 -21.01 25.23
CA ALA A 131 -14.55 -21.65 23.93
C ALA A 131 -13.30 -22.54 23.91
N ASP A 132 -12.25 -22.15 24.62
CA ASP A 132 -11.02 -22.95 24.74
C ASP A 132 -11.23 -24.24 25.53
N ALA A 133 -12.00 -24.18 26.61
CA ALA A 133 -12.36 -25.35 27.41
C ALA A 133 -13.21 -26.33 26.60
N LEU A 134 -14.17 -25.82 25.81
CA LEU A 134 -14.96 -26.63 24.88
C LEU A 134 -14.09 -27.25 23.78
N LEU A 135 -13.11 -26.52 23.27
CA LEU A 135 -12.19 -27.03 22.25
C LEU A 135 -11.31 -28.14 22.82
N ASP A 136 -10.77 -27.97 24.03
CA ASP A 136 -9.97 -29.01 24.69
C ASP A 136 -10.79 -30.27 25.01
N LEU A 137 -12.06 -30.09 25.39
CA LEU A 137 -13.00 -31.20 25.54
C LEU A 137 -13.24 -31.93 24.21
N ALA A 138 -13.41 -31.19 23.11
CA ALA A 138 -13.56 -31.79 21.77
C ALA A 138 -12.29 -32.54 21.34
N LYS A 139 -11.09 -32.02 21.65
CA LYS A 139 -9.82 -32.71 21.38
C LYS A 139 -9.68 -33.99 22.20
N PHE A 140 -10.05 -33.94 23.47
CA PHE A 140 -10.06 -35.11 24.36
C PHE A 140 -11.01 -36.19 23.83
N ALA A 141 -12.24 -35.80 23.46
CA ALA A 141 -13.25 -36.69 22.91
C ALA A 141 -12.76 -37.40 21.63
N ALA A 142 -12.08 -36.66 20.74
CA ALA A 142 -11.46 -37.25 19.55
C ALA A 142 -10.35 -38.27 19.90
N LYS A 143 -9.54 -37.99 20.93
CA LYS A 143 -8.48 -38.91 21.39
C LYS A 143 -9.04 -40.19 22.02
N THR A 144 -10.23 -40.11 22.64
CA THR A 144 -10.89 -41.24 23.29
C THR A 144 -11.96 -41.92 22.42
N ASP A 145 -12.05 -41.57 21.13
CA ASP A 145 -13.03 -42.09 20.17
C ASP A 145 -14.51 -41.85 20.61
N ASP A 146 -14.78 -40.80 21.38
CA ASP A 146 -16.15 -40.40 21.78
C ASP A 146 -16.70 -39.37 20.78
N PHE A 147 -17.29 -39.89 19.70
CA PHE A 147 -17.84 -39.07 18.62
C PHE A 147 -18.94 -38.12 19.09
N MET A 148 -19.86 -38.57 19.94
CA MET A 148 -21.00 -37.75 20.37
C MET A 148 -20.54 -36.59 21.26
N LEU A 149 -19.59 -36.84 22.17
CA LEU A 149 -19.01 -35.78 22.98
C LEU A 149 -18.29 -34.75 22.10
N HIS A 150 -17.52 -35.20 21.11
CA HIS A 150 -16.83 -34.31 20.18
C HIS A 150 -17.79 -33.38 19.44
N VAL A 151 -18.82 -33.96 18.79
CA VAL A 151 -19.80 -33.19 18.02
C VAL A 151 -20.55 -32.21 18.91
N ASN A 152 -20.97 -32.64 20.11
CA ASN A 152 -21.69 -31.75 21.03
C ASN A 152 -20.79 -30.60 21.51
N SER A 153 -19.51 -30.84 21.82
CA SER A 153 -18.58 -29.79 22.18
C SER A 153 -18.37 -28.78 21.05
N LEU A 154 -18.23 -29.24 19.80
CA LEU A 154 -18.14 -28.34 18.64
C LEU A 154 -19.43 -27.58 18.37
N SER A 155 -20.60 -28.18 18.62
CA SER A 155 -21.89 -27.51 18.47
C SER A 155 -22.05 -26.34 19.45
N GLU A 156 -21.50 -26.45 20.67
CA GLU A 156 -21.50 -25.33 21.62
C GLU A 156 -20.49 -24.25 21.24
N ILE A 157 -19.40 -24.58 20.55
CA ILE A 157 -18.53 -23.56 19.95
C ILE A 157 -19.26 -22.86 18.79
N ALA A 158 -19.94 -23.62 17.95
CA ALA A 158 -20.72 -23.08 16.83
C ALA A 158 -21.83 -22.12 17.28
N SER A 159 -22.50 -22.39 18.41
CA SER A 159 -23.51 -21.46 18.95
C SER A 159 -22.93 -20.10 19.30
N LEU A 160 -21.69 -20.02 19.79
CA LEU A 160 -21.00 -18.75 20.07
C LEU A 160 -20.78 -17.93 18.78
N PHE A 161 -20.35 -18.58 17.69
CA PHE A 161 -20.25 -17.92 16.39
C PHE A 161 -21.61 -17.41 15.90
N TYR A 162 -22.66 -18.21 16.04
CA TYR A 162 -24.02 -17.78 15.66
C TYR A 162 -24.53 -16.60 16.48
N GLU A 163 -24.22 -16.54 17.77
CA GLU A 163 -24.60 -15.41 18.62
C GLU A 163 -23.94 -14.10 18.16
N GLU A 164 -22.66 -14.12 17.83
CA GLU A 164 -21.96 -12.93 17.32
C GLU A 164 -22.46 -12.53 15.94
N GLN A 165 -22.74 -13.49 15.05
CA GLN A 165 -23.39 -13.22 13.76
C GLN A 165 -24.75 -12.54 13.89
N GLN A 166 -25.54 -12.89 14.92
CA GLN A 166 -26.85 -12.27 15.17
C GLN A 166 -26.75 -10.87 15.77
N LYS A 167 -25.69 -10.60 16.54
CA LYS A 167 -25.42 -9.29 17.17
C LYS A 167 -24.72 -8.31 16.23
N ALA A 168 -24.05 -8.80 15.20
CA ALA A 168 -23.29 -7.98 14.25
C ALA A 168 -24.19 -6.99 13.49
N PRO A 169 -23.66 -5.79 13.14
CA PRO A 169 -24.33 -4.88 12.23
C PRO A 169 -24.66 -5.56 10.89
N LYS A 170 -25.78 -5.16 10.28
CA LYS A 170 -26.29 -5.79 9.04
C LYS A 170 -25.63 -5.23 7.78
N ASP A 171 -25.03 -4.06 7.92
CA ASP A 171 -24.37 -3.27 6.89
C ASP A 171 -22.84 -3.44 6.88
N GLU A 172 -22.30 -4.24 7.79
CA GLU A 172 -20.86 -4.52 7.89
C GLU A 172 -20.57 -6.03 7.90
N PRO A 173 -19.37 -6.46 7.44
CA PRO A 173 -18.91 -7.83 7.60
C PRO A 173 -18.88 -8.28 9.07
N VAL A 174 -19.23 -9.55 9.32
CA VAL A 174 -19.21 -10.08 10.68
C VAL A 174 -17.77 -10.20 11.18
N GLU A 175 -17.42 -9.38 12.16
CA GLU A 175 -16.16 -9.47 12.91
C GLU A 175 -16.37 -10.22 14.22
N TYR A 176 -15.59 -11.28 14.43
CA TYR A 176 -15.66 -12.09 15.63
C TYR A 176 -14.77 -11.57 16.76
N SER A 177 -15.07 -11.96 18.00
CA SER A 177 -14.22 -11.69 19.14
C SER A 177 -12.82 -12.32 19.01
N PRO A 178 -11.78 -11.72 19.63
CA PRO A 178 -10.42 -12.28 19.62
C PRO A 178 -10.34 -13.74 20.06
N GLU A 179 -11.18 -14.14 21.02
CA GLU A 179 -11.28 -15.51 21.51
C GLU A 179 -11.72 -16.48 20.41
N LEU A 180 -12.75 -16.13 19.63
CA LEU A 180 -13.21 -16.99 18.52
C LEU A 180 -12.22 -17.03 17.36
N TYR A 181 -11.50 -15.93 17.08
CA TYR A 181 -10.43 -15.95 16.09
C TYR A 181 -9.22 -16.80 16.53
N ASP A 182 -8.93 -16.87 17.83
CA ASP A 182 -7.93 -17.79 18.36
C ASP A 182 -8.37 -19.26 18.21
N ILE A 183 -9.66 -19.55 18.40
CA ILE A 183 -10.23 -20.88 18.09
C ILE A 183 -10.03 -21.24 16.62
N LEU A 184 -10.34 -20.34 15.68
CA LEU A 184 -10.09 -20.58 14.24
C LEU A 184 -8.61 -20.85 13.97
N SER A 185 -7.70 -20.12 14.63
CA SER A 185 -6.25 -20.33 14.49
C SER A 185 -5.80 -21.69 15.05
N LYS A 186 -6.36 -22.13 16.18
CA LYS A 186 -6.11 -23.44 16.78
C LYS A 186 -6.66 -24.58 15.91
N VAL A 187 -7.84 -24.40 15.31
CA VAL A 187 -8.42 -25.33 14.33
C VAL A 187 -7.54 -25.43 13.08
N ALA A 188 -7.06 -24.30 12.55
CA ALA A 188 -6.17 -24.29 11.38
C ALA A 188 -4.89 -25.11 11.60
N LYS A 189 -4.26 -25.00 12.77
CA LYS A 189 -3.10 -25.82 13.15
C LYS A 189 -3.42 -27.31 13.11
N ARG A 190 -4.60 -27.71 13.57
CA ARG A 190 -5.04 -29.11 13.62
C ARG A 190 -5.41 -29.67 12.25
N VAL A 191 -6.06 -28.88 11.40
CA VAL A 191 -6.31 -29.21 9.99
C VAL A 191 -4.99 -29.48 9.25
N GLY A 192 -3.93 -28.78 9.65
CA GLY A 192 -2.57 -28.96 9.15
C GLY A 192 -1.73 -30.06 9.79
N ASP A 193 -2.27 -30.90 10.68
CA ASP A 193 -1.51 -31.96 11.35
C ASP A 193 -1.83 -33.34 10.75
N PRO A 194 -0.92 -33.96 9.97
CA PRO A 194 -1.14 -35.27 9.35
C PRO A 194 -1.49 -36.39 10.33
N THR A 195 -1.06 -36.27 11.60
CA THR A 195 -1.34 -37.30 12.62
C THR A 195 -2.80 -37.28 13.09
N LEU A 196 -3.55 -36.25 12.72
CA LEU A 196 -4.92 -35.98 13.16
C LEU A 196 -5.93 -36.03 12.01
N PHE A 197 -5.55 -36.59 10.87
CA PHE A 197 -6.46 -36.79 9.74
C PHE A 197 -7.42 -37.95 10.03
N ASP A 198 -8.52 -37.66 10.72
CA ASP A 198 -9.67 -38.53 10.84
C ASP A 198 -10.91 -37.73 10.40
N ASP A 199 -11.60 -38.23 9.36
CA ASP A 199 -12.79 -37.59 8.79
C ASP A 199 -13.91 -37.43 9.83
N ARG A 200 -13.96 -38.29 10.87
CA ARG A 200 -14.93 -38.17 11.97
C ARG A 200 -14.67 -36.99 12.89
N TYR A 201 -13.43 -36.47 12.90
CA TYR A 201 -12.96 -35.45 13.85
C TYR A 201 -12.30 -34.26 13.12
N ASN A 202 -12.82 -33.91 11.94
CA ASN A 202 -12.19 -32.95 11.03
C ASN A 202 -12.54 -31.47 11.31
N TYR A 203 -13.24 -31.15 12.41
CA TYR A 203 -13.61 -29.78 12.81
C TYR A 203 -14.40 -28.98 11.77
N ILE A 204 -14.92 -29.64 10.72
CA ILE A 204 -15.58 -28.94 9.61
C ILE A 204 -16.86 -28.22 10.05
N GLY A 205 -17.50 -28.68 11.13
CA GLY A 205 -18.68 -28.03 11.71
C GLY A 205 -18.43 -26.55 12.06
N ILE A 206 -17.23 -26.19 12.54
CA ILE A 206 -16.89 -24.78 12.82
C ILE A 206 -16.86 -23.97 11.52
N LEU A 207 -16.24 -24.51 10.46
CA LEU A 207 -16.15 -23.83 9.18
C LEU A 207 -17.53 -23.67 8.51
N ALA A 208 -18.38 -24.70 8.60
CA ALA A 208 -19.76 -24.65 8.14
C ALA A 208 -20.55 -23.53 8.85
N THR A 209 -20.29 -23.30 10.14
CA THR A 209 -20.90 -22.20 10.90
C THR A 209 -20.35 -20.83 10.50
N VAL A 210 -19.05 -20.72 10.22
CA VAL A 210 -18.46 -19.48 9.71
C VAL A 210 -19.03 -19.14 8.33
N TYR A 211 -19.18 -20.14 7.45
CA TYR A 211 -19.79 -20.01 6.12
C TYR A 211 -21.33 -20.05 6.19
N ASN A 212 -21.90 -19.28 7.11
CA ASN A 212 -23.34 -19.16 7.28
C ASN A 212 -23.95 -18.19 6.26
N HIS A 213 -24.52 -18.74 5.18
CA HIS A 213 -25.21 -17.96 4.14
C HIS A 213 -26.50 -17.25 4.62
N ARG A 214 -26.98 -17.54 5.84
CA ARG A 214 -28.13 -16.86 6.43
C ARG A 214 -27.74 -15.57 7.17
N SER A 215 -26.47 -15.41 7.54
CA SER A 215 -25.94 -14.18 8.14
C SER A 215 -26.15 -12.99 7.22
N GLU A 216 -26.43 -11.81 7.78
CA GLU A 216 -26.62 -10.57 7.01
C GLU A 216 -25.29 -9.90 6.62
N GLY A 217 -24.33 -9.84 7.55
CA GLY A 217 -23.06 -9.13 7.36
C GLY A 217 -22.09 -9.75 6.36
N GLY A 218 -22.19 -11.05 6.08
CA GLY A 218 -21.19 -11.76 5.24
C GLY A 218 -19.87 -12.02 5.97
N LEU A 219 -18.78 -12.25 5.23
CA LEU A 219 -17.48 -12.66 5.80
C LEU A 219 -16.51 -11.47 5.90
N SER A 220 -15.93 -11.25 7.07
CA SER A 220 -14.87 -10.26 7.23
C SER A 220 -13.54 -10.66 6.59
N SER A 221 -12.67 -9.68 6.35
CA SER A 221 -11.31 -9.90 5.85
C SER A 221 -10.49 -10.80 6.80
N ASN A 222 -10.62 -10.59 8.11
CA ASN A 222 -9.99 -11.43 9.13
C ASN A 222 -10.46 -12.89 9.03
N THR A 223 -11.77 -13.09 8.84
CA THR A 223 -12.36 -14.43 8.64
C THR A 223 -11.80 -15.10 7.39
N LEU A 224 -11.73 -14.36 6.26
CA LEU A 224 -11.12 -14.87 5.03
C LEU A 224 -9.67 -15.26 5.25
N GLN A 225 -8.87 -14.43 5.93
CA GLN A 225 -7.47 -14.74 6.24
C GLN A 225 -7.32 -16.01 7.09
N LYS A 226 -8.19 -16.21 8.10
CA LYS A 226 -8.16 -17.43 8.94
C LYS A 226 -8.57 -18.67 8.15
N THR A 227 -9.56 -18.57 7.27
CA THR A 227 -9.92 -19.70 6.40
C THR A 227 -8.85 -19.97 5.33
N TRP A 228 -8.16 -18.94 4.83
CA TRP A 228 -6.99 -19.09 3.96
C TRP A 228 -5.89 -19.88 4.65
N GLU A 229 -5.60 -19.58 5.92
CA GLU A 229 -4.63 -20.34 6.70
C GLU A 229 -5.01 -21.82 6.79
N MET A 230 -6.29 -22.14 7.00
CA MET A 230 -6.77 -23.53 7.04
C MET A 230 -6.57 -24.26 5.70
N VAL A 231 -6.96 -23.62 4.58
CA VAL A 231 -6.81 -24.19 3.23
C VAL A 231 -5.35 -24.37 2.85
N ASN A 232 -4.50 -23.41 3.21
CA ASN A 232 -3.07 -23.45 2.93
C ASN A 232 -2.37 -24.55 3.74
N ARG A 233 -2.71 -24.69 5.02
CA ARG A 233 -2.22 -25.78 5.86
C ARG A 233 -2.70 -27.14 5.34
N SER A 234 -3.98 -27.28 5.01
CA SER A 234 -4.53 -28.54 4.48
C SER A 234 -3.87 -28.92 3.16
N ALA A 235 -3.68 -27.97 2.24
CA ALA A 235 -3.00 -28.18 0.97
C ALA A 235 -1.53 -28.56 1.19
N LYS A 236 -0.81 -27.89 2.09
CA LYS A 236 0.59 -28.25 2.41
C LYS A 236 0.71 -29.68 2.93
N THR A 237 -0.18 -30.09 3.83
CA THR A 237 -0.08 -31.38 4.53
C THR A 237 -0.85 -32.53 3.88
N GLY A 238 -1.71 -32.24 2.90
CA GLY A 238 -2.44 -33.24 2.12
C GLY A 238 -3.74 -33.74 2.76
N ASN A 239 -4.41 -32.90 3.57
CA ASN A 239 -5.68 -33.23 4.23
C ASN A 239 -6.87 -33.22 3.24
N THR A 240 -6.97 -34.27 2.42
CA THR A 240 -7.92 -34.34 1.29
C THR A 240 -9.37 -34.42 1.76
N GLY A 241 -9.65 -35.17 2.83
CA GLY A 241 -11.00 -35.32 3.38
C GLY A 241 -11.59 -33.98 3.81
N TRP A 242 -10.83 -33.25 4.65
CA TRP A 242 -11.21 -31.89 5.06
C TRP A 242 -11.41 -30.93 3.90
N PHE A 243 -10.50 -30.95 2.90
CA PHE A 243 -10.58 -30.05 1.76
C PHE A 243 -11.85 -30.27 0.92
N ARG A 244 -12.26 -31.53 0.72
CA ARG A 244 -13.50 -31.85 -0.02
C ARG A 244 -14.74 -31.33 0.69
N ASP A 245 -14.80 -31.48 2.01
CA ASP A 245 -15.92 -30.94 2.79
C ASP A 245 -15.90 -29.41 2.80
N TYR A 246 -14.72 -28.80 2.94
CA TYR A 246 -14.57 -27.35 2.82
C TYR A 246 -15.13 -26.82 1.49
N TRP A 247 -14.74 -27.43 0.36
CA TRP A 247 -15.21 -27.01 -0.96
C TRP A 247 -16.74 -27.12 -1.08
N THR A 248 -17.31 -28.18 -0.50
CA THR A 248 -18.76 -28.39 -0.39
C THR A 248 -19.45 -27.23 0.32
N TYR A 249 -18.93 -26.79 1.46
CA TYR A 249 -19.50 -25.66 2.21
C TYR A 249 -19.26 -24.31 1.53
N ALA A 250 -18.12 -24.12 0.89
CA ALA A 250 -17.81 -22.90 0.14
C ALA A 250 -18.77 -22.70 -1.04
N ASP A 251 -19.01 -23.75 -1.84
CA ASP A 251 -19.96 -23.74 -2.96
C ASP A 251 -21.39 -23.42 -2.47
N GLN A 252 -21.82 -24.09 -1.39
CA GLN A 252 -23.12 -23.83 -0.78
C GLN A 252 -23.25 -22.40 -0.28
N TYR A 253 -22.23 -21.89 0.41
CA TYR A 253 -22.23 -20.53 0.92
C TYR A 253 -22.40 -19.53 -0.22
N TYR A 254 -21.55 -19.60 -1.25
CA TYR A 254 -21.59 -18.67 -2.37
C TYR A 254 -22.94 -18.71 -3.08
N ARG A 255 -23.44 -19.91 -3.41
CA ARG A 255 -24.71 -20.10 -4.10
C ARG A 255 -25.89 -19.54 -3.30
N PHE A 256 -26.01 -19.90 -2.02
CA PHE A 256 -27.16 -19.48 -1.22
C PHE A 256 -27.07 -18.02 -0.75
N TYR A 257 -25.86 -17.52 -0.48
CA TYR A 257 -25.68 -16.11 -0.12
C TYR A 257 -26.06 -15.20 -1.29
N LYS A 258 -25.63 -15.53 -2.51
CA LYS A 258 -26.03 -14.86 -3.77
C LYS A 258 -27.54 -14.92 -4.04
N LEU A 259 -28.20 -16.02 -3.72
CA LEU A 259 -29.65 -16.14 -3.90
C LEU A 259 -30.44 -15.31 -2.89
N ASN A 260 -29.99 -15.28 -1.63
CA ASN A 260 -30.73 -14.70 -0.51
C ASN A 260 -30.46 -13.20 -0.32
N ARG A 261 -29.37 -12.65 -0.87
CA ARG A 261 -28.91 -11.28 -0.61
C ARG A 261 -28.63 -10.54 -1.92
N ARG A 262 -29.12 -9.31 -2.01
CA ARG A 262 -28.91 -8.39 -3.14
C ARG A 262 -28.66 -6.98 -2.62
N THR A 263 -27.59 -6.83 -1.84
CA THR A 263 -27.09 -5.56 -1.31
C THR A 263 -25.68 -5.27 -1.83
N PRO A 264 -25.24 -4.00 -1.89
CA PRO A 264 -23.87 -3.67 -2.28
C PRO A 264 -22.80 -4.38 -1.42
N LEU A 265 -23.05 -4.50 -0.11
CA LEU A 265 -22.20 -5.27 0.80
C LEU A 265 -22.09 -6.74 0.38
N SER A 266 -23.23 -7.38 0.09
CA SER A 266 -23.23 -8.79 -0.34
C SER A 266 -22.53 -8.99 -1.69
N ASP A 267 -22.64 -8.03 -2.61
CA ASP A 267 -21.96 -8.09 -3.91
C ASP A 267 -20.44 -7.99 -3.74
N ASN A 268 -19.96 -7.10 -2.86
CA ASN A 268 -18.54 -6.97 -2.55
C ASN A 268 -18.00 -8.23 -1.85
N ASN A 269 -18.72 -8.75 -0.85
CA ASN A 269 -18.37 -10.01 -0.18
C ASN A 269 -18.29 -11.19 -1.15
N LEU A 270 -19.25 -11.32 -2.07
CA LEU A 270 -19.23 -12.38 -3.09
C LEU A 270 -18.05 -12.21 -4.06
N LYS A 271 -17.72 -10.98 -4.47
CA LYS A 271 -16.55 -10.71 -5.31
C LYS A 271 -15.26 -11.14 -4.61
N GLU A 272 -15.05 -10.71 -3.37
CA GLU A 272 -13.85 -11.09 -2.60
C GLU A 272 -13.76 -12.59 -2.35
N PHE A 273 -14.89 -13.24 -2.00
CA PHE A 273 -14.95 -14.69 -1.83
C PHE A 273 -14.65 -15.41 -3.15
N TYR A 274 -15.17 -14.94 -4.28
CA TYR A 274 -14.87 -15.53 -5.60
C TYR A 274 -13.37 -15.42 -5.93
N ARG A 275 -12.78 -14.23 -5.74
CA ARG A 275 -11.34 -13.97 -5.93
C ARG A 275 -10.49 -14.90 -5.08
N TYR A 276 -10.85 -15.07 -3.81
CA TYR A 276 -10.21 -16.01 -2.90
C TYR A 276 -10.15 -17.44 -3.51
N HIS A 277 -11.24 -17.95 -4.09
CA HIS A 277 -11.28 -19.32 -4.61
C HIS A 277 -10.53 -19.45 -5.95
N VAL A 278 -10.43 -18.37 -6.72
CA VAL A 278 -9.56 -18.33 -7.91
C VAL A 278 -8.08 -18.37 -7.50
N MET A 279 -7.67 -17.56 -6.53
CA MET A 279 -6.30 -17.55 -6.00
C MET A 279 -5.91 -18.88 -5.35
N MET A 280 -6.89 -19.57 -4.74
CA MET A 280 -6.71 -20.91 -4.19
C MET A 280 -6.30 -21.92 -5.28
N GLY A 281 -6.76 -21.77 -6.53
CA GLY A 281 -6.31 -22.64 -7.62
C GLY A 281 -4.80 -22.57 -7.86
N GLY A 282 -4.20 -21.39 -7.78
CA GLY A 282 -2.73 -21.22 -7.82
C GLY A 282 -2.03 -21.89 -6.63
N LEU A 283 -2.59 -21.76 -5.43
CA LEU A 283 -2.08 -22.42 -4.21
C LEU A 283 -2.06 -23.95 -4.35
N LEU A 284 -3.08 -24.54 -4.97
CA LEU A 284 -3.13 -25.98 -5.21
C LEU A 284 -2.10 -26.45 -6.23
N ILE A 285 -1.79 -25.64 -7.24
CA ILE A 285 -0.70 -25.92 -8.19
C ILE A 285 0.65 -25.87 -7.48
N TYR A 286 0.89 -24.85 -6.66
CA TYR A 286 2.12 -24.70 -5.89
C TYR A 286 2.41 -25.96 -5.04
N PHE A 287 1.40 -26.49 -4.34
CA PHE A 287 1.52 -27.73 -3.57
C PHE A 287 1.34 -29.02 -4.39
N LYS A 288 1.21 -28.92 -5.73
CA LYS A 288 1.03 -30.06 -6.65
C LYS A 288 -0.18 -30.95 -6.30
N ARG A 289 -1.29 -30.34 -5.87
CA ARG A 289 -2.55 -31.01 -5.53
C ARG A 289 -3.44 -31.18 -6.77
N TYR A 290 -2.94 -31.86 -7.80
CA TYR A 290 -3.65 -32.02 -9.08
C TYR A 290 -4.95 -32.84 -8.96
N ASP A 291 -4.99 -33.84 -8.07
CA ASP A 291 -6.22 -34.58 -7.77
C ASP A 291 -7.30 -33.68 -7.15
N TRP A 292 -6.90 -32.67 -6.37
CA TRP A 292 -7.83 -31.73 -5.74
C TRP A 292 -8.35 -30.73 -6.77
N LEU A 293 -7.48 -30.26 -7.68
CA LEU A 293 -7.90 -29.47 -8.83
C LEU A 293 -8.92 -30.23 -9.68
N THR A 294 -8.67 -31.52 -9.95
CA THR A 294 -9.61 -32.39 -10.66
C THR A 294 -10.95 -32.47 -9.94
N HIS A 295 -10.93 -32.63 -8.62
CA HIS A 295 -12.15 -32.66 -7.81
C HIS A 295 -12.95 -31.35 -7.94
N ILE A 296 -12.34 -30.19 -7.68
CA ILE A 296 -13.07 -28.91 -7.72
C ILE A 296 -13.60 -28.58 -9.10
N MET A 297 -12.84 -28.90 -10.16
CA MET A 297 -13.24 -28.66 -11.56
C MET A 297 -14.43 -29.50 -12.01
N ARG A 298 -14.79 -30.56 -11.29
CA ARG A 298 -15.94 -31.44 -11.61
C ARG A 298 -17.03 -31.41 -10.54
N PHE A 299 -16.78 -30.75 -9.43
CA PHE A 299 -17.71 -30.71 -8.32
C PHE A 299 -18.91 -29.84 -8.66
N SER A 300 -20.11 -30.42 -8.65
CA SER A 300 -21.36 -29.68 -8.76
C SER A 300 -22.43 -30.25 -7.84
N GLN A 301 -23.27 -29.36 -7.29
CA GLN A 301 -24.40 -29.71 -6.43
C GLN A 301 -25.74 -29.29 -7.04
N SER A 302 -25.82 -29.13 -8.35
CA SER A 302 -27.06 -28.73 -9.04
C SER A 302 -27.25 -29.51 -10.34
N GLN A 303 -28.51 -29.58 -10.78
CA GLN A 303 -28.90 -30.02 -12.12
C GLN A 303 -29.65 -28.86 -12.82
N PRO A 304 -29.18 -28.34 -13.98
CA PRO A 304 -27.92 -28.68 -14.65
C PRO A 304 -26.69 -28.34 -13.79
N GLU A 305 -25.54 -28.91 -14.16
CA GLU A 305 -24.28 -28.67 -13.46
C GLU A 305 -23.94 -27.16 -13.46
N LYS A 306 -23.53 -26.65 -12.30
CA LYS A 306 -23.01 -25.30 -12.12
C LYS A 306 -21.75 -25.31 -11.29
N PHE A 307 -20.83 -24.40 -11.63
CA PHE A 307 -19.51 -24.25 -11.00
C PHE A 307 -19.34 -22.80 -10.53
N GLU A 308 -20.08 -22.40 -9.50
CA GLU A 308 -20.22 -20.97 -9.14
C GLU A 308 -18.93 -20.31 -8.66
N LEU A 309 -17.97 -21.10 -8.14
CA LEU A 309 -16.66 -20.62 -7.66
C LEU A 309 -15.52 -20.72 -8.69
N ILE A 310 -15.82 -21.18 -9.91
CA ILE A 310 -14.82 -21.38 -10.97
C ILE A 310 -15.18 -20.50 -12.17
N PRO A 311 -14.22 -19.71 -12.71
CA PRO A 311 -14.40 -19.02 -13.98
C PRO A 311 -14.80 -19.97 -15.11
N GLY A 312 -16.05 -19.85 -15.57
CA GLY A 312 -16.64 -20.73 -16.58
C GLY A 312 -16.71 -20.14 -17.99
N THR A 313 -16.18 -18.92 -18.21
CA THR A 313 -16.13 -18.26 -19.52
C THR A 313 -14.80 -17.53 -19.71
N LEU A 314 -14.39 -17.30 -20.96
CA LEU A 314 -13.19 -16.50 -21.27
C LEU A 314 -13.29 -15.09 -20.68
N GLY A 315 -14.48 -14.46 -20.73
CA GLY A 315 -14.76 -13.19 -20.06
C GLY A 315 -14.37 -13.19 -18.59
N ARG A 316 -14.85 -14.17 -17.81
CA ARG A 316 -14.54 -14.29 -16.38
C ARG A 316 -13.10 -14.68 -16.10
N ILE A 317 -12.50 -15.52 -16.94
CA ILE A 317 -11.08 -15.88 -16.80
C ILE A 317 -10.20 -14.64 -16.98
N PHE A 318 -10.41 -13.85 -18.03
CA PHE A 318 -9.61 -12.66 -18.29
C PHE A 318 -9.89 -11.51 -17.31
N GLU A 319 -11.10 -11.41 -16.75
CA GLU A 319 -11.37 -10.55 -15.60
C GLU A 319 -10.46 -10.90 -14.41
N MET A 320 -10.25 -12.19 -14.15
CA MET A 320 -9.34 -12.65 -13.09
C MET A 320 -7.86 -12.47 -13.46
N VAL A 321 -7.48 -12.67 -14.74
CA VAL A 321 -6.11 -12.38 -15.22
C VAL A 321 -5.79 -10.90 -14.97
N TRP A 322 -6.70 -10.00 -15.33
CA TRP A 322 -6.54 -8.57 -15.12
C TRP A 322 -6.43 -8.21 -13.64
N LEU A 323 -7.28 -8.79 -12.79
CA LEU A 323 -7.22 -8.58 -11.34
C LEU A 323 -5.86 -8.99 -10.75
N VAL A 324 -5.36 -10.18 -11.10
CA VAL A 324 -4.07 -10.67 -10.60
C VAL A 324 -2.96 -9.73 -11.03
N ASP A 325 -3.02 -9.24 -12.26
CA ASP A 325 -2.07 -8.29 -12.81
C ASP A 325 -2.07 -6.94 -12.06
N GLU A 326 -3.25 -6.35 -11.82
CA GLU A 326 -3.40 -5.11 -11.06
C GLU A 326 -2.91 -5.23 -9.61
N LEU A 327 -3.12 -6.39 -8.99
CA LEU A 327 -2.60 -6.65 -7.65
C LEU A 327 -1.08 -6.85 -7.65
N ASN A 328 -0.51 -7.45 -8.69
CA ASN A 328 0.93 -7.69 -8.81
C ASN A 328 1.74 -6.41 -9.05
N GLU A 329 1.14 -5.38 -9.65
CA GLU A 329 1.80 -4.06 -9.80
C GLU A 329 1.91 -3.29 -8.48
N LYS A 330 1.08 -3.63 -7.49
CA LYS A 330 1.11 -2.99 -6.18
C LYS A 330 2.16 -3.70 -5.31
N PRO A 331 3.03 -2.97 -4.59
CA PRO A 331 3.97 -3.60 -3.68
C PRO A 331 3.25 -4.49 -2.65
N PHE A 332 3.55 -5.79 -2.66
CA PHE A 332 2.94 -6.80 -1.79
C PHE A 332 1.40 -6.92 -1.94
N GLY A 333 0.85 -6.55 -3.10
CA GLY A 333 -0.59 -6.56 -3.35
C GLY A 333 -1.20 -7.96 -3.33
N LEU A 334 -0.46 -8.99 -3.74
CA LEU A 334 -0.91 -10.39 -3.67
C LEU A 334 -0.55 -11.04 -2.35
N TYR A 335 0.70 -10.89 -1.91
CA TYR A 335 1.25 -11.52 -0.71
C TYR A 335 0.43 -11.21 0.55
N LYS A 336 -0.03 -9.97 0.70
CA LYS A 336 -0.79 -9.52 1.88
C LYS A 336 -2.01 -10.40 2.19
N ASN A 337 -2.71 -10.86 1.15
CA ASN A 337 -3.98 -11.58 1.30
C ASN A 337 -3.90 -13.06 0.87
N TYR A 338 -2.92 -13.43 0.05
CA TYR A 338 -2.83 -14.75 -0.58
C TYR A 338 -1.47 -15.44 -0.38
N GLN A 339 -0.82 -15.22 0.77
CA GLN A 339 0.47 -15.83 1.09
C GLN A 339 0.44 -17.36 1.01
N TYR A 340 1.45 -17.98 0.39
CA TYR A 340 1.63 -19.44 0.34
C TYR A 340 2.57 -19.91 1.46
N LEU A 341 2.21 -20.96 2.21
CA LEU A 341 3.06 -21.41 3.33
C LEU A 341 4.35 -22.05 2.82
N GLY A 342 5.49 -21.55 3.31
CA GLY A 342 6.82 -22.02 2.91
C GLY A 342 7.34 -21.40 1.61
N LEU A 343 6.68 -20.36 1.09
CA LEU A 343 7.18 -19.57 -0.03
C LEU A 343 8.12 -18.48 0.51
N GLU A 344 9.40 -18.51 0.11
CA GLU A 344 10.47 -17.62 0.60
C GLU A 344 11.21 -16.94 -0.56
N GLU A 345 10.49 -16.15 -1.37
CA GLU A 345 11.01 -15.54 -2.61
C GLU A 345 11.37 -14.05 -2.46
N GLY A 346 11.41 -13.54 -1.21
CA GLY A 346 11.75 -12.15 -0.90
C GLY A 346 10.93 -11.15 -1.73
N ALA A 347 11.62 -10.30 -2.49
CA ALA A 347 11.00 -9.26 -3.31
C ALA A 347 10.16 -9.79 -4.50
N LYS A 348 10.33 -11.05 -4.91
CA LYS A 348 9.62 -11.66 -6.06
C LYS A 348 8.37 -12.43 -5.67
N ILE A 349 7.95 -12.35 -4.42
CA ILE A 349 6.89 -13.21 -3.89
C ILE A 349 5.55 -13.04 -4.62
N ASP A 350 5.20 -11.81 -4.99
CA ASP A 350 3.97 -11.52 -5.74
C ASP A 350 4.02 -12.11 -7.16
N ASP A 351 5.14 -11.95 -7.87
CA ASP A 351 5.33 -12.50 -9.21
C ASP A 351 5.18 -14.04 -9.22
N VAL A 352 5.66 -14.70 -8.16
CA VAL A 352 5.56 -16.15 -8.02
C VAL A 352 4.12 -16.59 -7.73
N ILE A 353 3.41 -15.89 -6.84
CA ILE A 353 1.97 -16.12 -6.58
C ILE A 353 1.16 -15.91 -7.87
N ALA A 354 1.41 -14.80 -8.58
CA ALA A 354 0.76 -14.50 -9.86
C ALA A 354 1.04 -15.60 -10.89
N GLY A 355 2.28 -16.06 -11.00
CA GLY A 355 2.67 -17.15 -11.90
C GLY A 355 1.87 -18.43 -11.70
N TYR A 356 1.71 -18.89 -10.45
CA TYR A 356 0.89 -20.07 -10.15
C TYR A 356 -0.60 -19.84 -10.42
N THR A 357 -1.12 -18.65 -10.13
CA THR A 357 -2.51 -18.31 -10.46
C THR A 357 -2.74 -18.27 -11.98
N TYR A 358 -1.81 -17.74 -12.77
CA TYR A 358 -1.89 -17.78 -14.24
C TYR A 358 -1.85 -19.20 -14.80
N GLN A 359 -1.07 -20.11 -14.20
CA GLN A 359 -1.12 -21.53 -14.55
C GLN A 359 -2.51 -22.12 -14.31
N TYR A 360 -3.15 -21.80 -13.17
CA TYR A 360 -4.51 -22.24 -12.89
C TYR A 360 -5.53 -21.68 -13.89
N LEU A 361 -5.48 -20.37 -14.16
CA LEU A 361 -6.36 -19.74 -15.12
C LEU A 361 -6.16 -20.32 -16.54
N ALA A 362 -4.94 -20.70 -16.91
CA ALA A 362 -4.66 -21.33 -18.21
C ALA A 362 -5.27 -22.74 -18.29
N LEU A 363 -5.24 -23.48 -17.18
CA LEU A 363 -5.94 -24.77 -17.08
C LEU A 363 -7.46 -24.58 -17.22
N LEU A 364 -8.02 -23.53 -16.64
CA LEU A 364 -9.45 -23.22 -16.77
C LEU A 364 -9.85 -22.86 -18.21
N ILE A 365 -8.96 -22.22 -18.98
CA ILE A 365 -9.19 -22.01 -20.42
C ILE A 365 -9.36 -23.36 -21.11
N ILE A 366 -8.42 -24.31 -20.90
CA ILE A 366 -8.50 -25.67 -21.46
C ILE A 366 -9.77 -26.40 -21.01
N ARG A 367 -10.20 -26.21 -19.76
CA ARG A 367 -11.42 -26.79 -19.20
C ARG A 367 -12.70 -26.35 -19.92
N LEU A 368 -12.73 -25.18 -20.57
CA LEU A 368 -13.94 -24.68 -21.24
C LEU A 368 -14.46 -25.62 -22.33
N TRP A 369 -13.60 -26.39 -22.98
CA TRP A 369 -14.02 -27.37 -24.01
C TRP A 369 -14.76 -28.58 -23.43
N THR A 370 -14.44 -28.97 -22.19
CA THR A 370 -15.15 -30.03 -21.46
C THR A 370 -16.56 -29.59 -21.11
N TYR A 371 -16.72 -28.34 -20.66
CA TYR A 371 -17.96 -27.77 -20.17
C TYR A 371 -18.51 -26.71 -21.13
N ASN A 372 -18.46 -27.01 -22.43
CA ASN A 372 -18.99 -26.14 -23.48
C ASN A 372 -20.51 -26.27 -23.62
N ASP A 373 -21.23 -25.95 -22.54
CA ASP A 373 -22.69 -25.97 -22.50
C ASP A 373 -23.20 -24.60 -22.01
N TYR A 374 -24.03 -23.98 -22.85
CA TYR A 374 -24.69 -22.71 -22.53
C TYR A 374 -25.45 -22.79 -21.20
N ASN A 375 -26.06 -23.93 -20.87
CA ASN A 375 -26.88 -24.08 -19.65
C ASN A 375 -26.07 -24.04 -18.34
N ILE A 376 -24.75 -24.22 -18.41
CA ILE A 376 -23.86 -24.14 -17.25
C ILE A 376 -23.61 -22.67 -16.87
N ASN A 377 -23.33 -21.82 -17.86
CA ASN A 377 -22.95 -20.41 -17.65
C ASN A 377 -24.03 -19.39 -18.04
N TYR A 378 -25.15 -19.86 -18.63
CA TYR A 378 -26.14 -19.06 -19.34
C TYR A 378 -25.52 -18.06 -20.33
N SER A 379 -24.42 -18.46 -20.95
CA SER A 379 -23.64 -17.69 -21.93
C SER A 379 -22.74 -18.65 -22.71
N ASP A 380 -22.32 -18.24 -23.91
CA ASP A 380 -21.28 -18.96 -24.66
C ASP A 380 -19.93 -18.80 -23.90
N PRO A 381 -19.30 -19.91 -23.45
CA PRO A 381 -18.04 -19.87 -22.72
C PRO A 381 -16.89 -19.19 -23.46
N PHE A 382 -16.95 -19.17 -24.80
CA PHE A 382 -15.88 -18.69 -25.67
C PHE A 382 -16.08 -17.25 -26.15
N ILE A 383 -17.08 -16.52 -25.63
CA ILE A 383 -17.22 -15.08 -25.85
C ILE A 383 -15.95 -14.38 -25.36
N LEU A 384 -15.29 -13.68 -26.28
CA LEU A 384 -14.09 -12.90 -25.99
C LEU A 384 -14.46 -11.64 -25.20
N PRO A 385 -13.64 -11.23 -24.21
CA PRO A 385 -13.88 -9.99 -23.48
C PRO A 385 -13.79 -8.77 -24.41
N ALA A 386 -14.47 -7.68 -24.02
CA ALA A 386 -14.30 -6.40 -24.71
C ALA A 386 -12.86 -5.87 -24.53
N ALA A 387 -12.37 -5.17 -25.55
CA ALA A 387 -11.14 -4.41 -25.45
C ALA A 387 -11.39 -3.11 -24.65
N ASP A 388 -10.34 -2.55 -24.06
CA ASP A 388 -10.41 -1.22 -23.46
C ASP A 388 -10.65 -0.18 -24.57
N GLU A 389 -11.66 0.66 -24.39
CA GLU A 389 -12.05 1.66 -25.41
C GLU A 389 -11.32 2.99 -25.25
N GLU A 390 -10.68 3.19 -24.10
CA GLU A 390 -10.08 4.44 -23.68
C GLU A 390 -8.57 4.37 -23.84
N PHE A 391 -7.89 3.38 -23.24
CA PHE A 391 -6.43 3.40 -23.08
C PHE A 391 -5.69 2.31 -23.86
N VAL A 392 -4.70 2.73 -24.66
CA VAL A 392 -3.80 1.82 -25.40
C VAL A 392 -3.01 0.91 -24.47
N GLU A 393 -2.46 1.46 -23.39
CA GLU A 393 -1.59 0.70 -22.47
C GLU A 393 -2.33 -0.46 -21.82
N ASN A 394 -3.63 -0.32 -21.56
CA ASN A 394 -4.44 -1.41 -21.00
C ASN A 394 -4.56 -2.58 -22.00
N ASN A 395 -4.79 -2.28 -23.28
CA ASN A 395 -4.85 -3.29 -24.34
C ASN A 395 -3.48 -3.95 -24.58
N GLU A 396 -2.39 -3.17 -24.61
CA GLU A 396 -1.01 -3.69 -24.74
C GLU A 396 -0.66 -4.63 -23.58
N ARG A 397 -1.01 -4.22 -22.35
CA ARG A 397 -0.82 -5.01 -21.15
C ARG A 397 -1.60 -6.32 -21.21
N MET A 398 -2.86 -6.29 -21.65
CA MET A 398 -3.66 -7.51 -21.85
C MET A 398 -3.05 -8.43 -22.92
N ILE A 399 -2.54 -7.89 -24.03
CA ILE A 399 -1.82 -8.69 -25.06
C ILE A 399 -0.64 -9.43 -24.42
N ASN A 400 0.18 -8.74 -23.63
CA ASN A 400 1.31 -9.36 -22.93
C ASN A 400 0.85 -10.47 -21.97
N ARG A 401 -0.28 -10.30 -21.29
CA ARG A 401 -0.86 -11.33 -20.43
C ARG A 401 -1.38 -12.51 -21.24
N ILE A 402 -2.05 -12.30 -22.36
CA ILE A 402 -2.50 -13.40 -23.24
C ILE A 402 -1.31 -14.21 -23.75
N GLU A 403 -0.20 -13.56 -24.14
CA GLU A 403 1.02 -14.28 -24.54
C GLU A 403 1.61 -15.10 -23.39
N TRP A 404 1.54 -14.60 -22.15
CA TRP A 404 1.88 -15.38 -20.96
C TRP A 404 0.93 -16.56 -20.76
N MET A 405 -0.37 -16.38 -20.95
CA MET A 405 -1.37 -17.45 -20.87
C MET A 405 -1.10 -18.54 -21.90
N LYS A 406 -0.72 -18.19 -23.14
CA LYS A 406 -0.33 -19.16 -24.18
C LYS A 406 0.83 -20.05 -23.73
N LYS A 407 1.87 -19.48 -23.08
CA LYS A 407 2.98 -20.25 -22.51
C LYS A 407 2.53 -21.21 -21.41
N ASN A 408 1.62 -20.77 -20.54
CA ASN A 408 1.07 -21.61 -19.48
C ASN A 408 0.16 -22.73 -20.02
N VAL A 409 -0.59 -22.46 -21.09
CA VAL A 409 -1.33 -23.50 -21.83
C VAL A 409 -0.34 -24.54 -22.35
N GLU A 410 0.72 -24.14 -23.07
CA GLU A 410 1.75 -25.07 -23.57
C GLU A 410 2.39 -25.89 -22.45
N HIS A 411 2.68 -25.27 -21.31
CA HIS A 411 3.24 -25.95 -20.15
C HIS A 411 2.38 -27.15 -19.70
N TRP A 412 1.06 -26.99 -19.67
CA TRP A 412 0.17 -28.09 -19.32
C TRP A 412 0.23 -29.25 -20.31
N TYR A 413 0.23 -28.98 -21.62
CA TYR A 413 0.29 -30.01 -22.65
C TYR A 413 1.66 -30.73 -22.66
N ASN A 414 2.76 -29.97 -22.57
CA ASN A 414 4.12 -30.52 -22.64
C ASN A 414 4.45 -31.46 -21.47
N ASN A 415 3.84 -31.22 -20.30
CA ASN A 415 4.02 -32.09 -19.14
C ASN A 415 3.08 -33.31 -19.12
N GLY A 416 2.18 -33.46 -20.09
CA GLY A 416 1.19 -34.55 -20.14
C GLY A 416 0.06 -34.45 -19.10
N LEU A 417 0.14 -33.48 -18.18
CA LEU A 417 -0.77 -33.31 -17.05
C LEU A 417 -2.22 -33.03 -17.47
N VAL A 418 -2.46 -32.46 -18.67
CA VAL A 418 -3.83 -32.21 -19.17
C VAL A 418 -4.66 -33.49 -19.16
N THR A 419 -4.04 -34.62 -19.49
CA THR A 419 -4.73 -35.92 -19.52
C THR A 419 -5.02 -36.48 -18.13
N GLU A 420 -4.21 -36.13 -17.12
CA GLU A 420 -4.39 -36.55 -15.73
C GLU A 420 -5.64 -35.92 -15.08
N PHE A 421 -6.03 -34.72 -15.51
CA PHE A 421 -7.26 -34.07 -15.03
C PHE A 421 -8.54 -34.74 -15.55
N GLY A 422 -8.42 -35.72 -16.45
CA GLY A 422 -9.51 -36.51 -17.06
C GLY A 422 -10.65 -35.67 -17.64
N LEU A 423 -10.32 -34.49 -18.16
CA LEU A 423 -11.21 -33.61 -18.89
C LEU A 423 -11.68 -34.30 -20.18
N SER A 424 -12.97 -34.19 -20.53
CA SER A 424 -13.48 -34.67 -21.82
C SER A 424 -13.33 -33.61 -22.89
N ASN A 425 -13.26 -34.01 -24.17
CA ASN A 425 -13.18 -33.11 -25.33
C ASN A 425 -12.00 -32.12 -25.27
N VAL A 426 -10.87 -32.51 -24.68
CA VAL A 426 -9.66 -31.67 -24.66
C VAL A 426 -9.20 -31.39 -26.10
N PRO A 427 -9.08 -30.12 -26.50
CA PRO A 427 -8.66 -29.75 -27.85
C PRO A 427 -7.15 -29.94 -28.05
N ASP A 428 -6.68 -29.82 -29.29
CA ASP A 428 -5.25 -29.65 -29.56
C ASP A 428 -4.74 -28.31 -29.00
N VAL A 429 -3.48 -28.27 -28.54
CA VAL A 429 -2.86 -27.06 -28.00
C VAL A 429 -2.94 -25.86 -28.96
N ASN A 430 -2.85 -26.11 -30.27
CA ASN A 430 -2.91 -25.04 -31.27
C ASN A 430 -4.32 -24.45 -31.37
N VAL A 431 -5.38 -25.24 -31.16
CA VAL A 431 -6.76 -24.73 -31.14
C VAL A 431 -6.96 -23.77 -29.99
N VAL A 432 -6.43 -24.10 -28.80
CA VAL A 432 -6.48 -23.19 -27.63
C VAL A 432 -5.73 -21.90 -27.94
N LYS A 433 -4.51 -22.00 -28.48
CA LYS A 433 -3.69 -20.83 -28.82
C LYS A 433 -4.32 -19.96 -29.89
N SER A 434 -4.90 -20.54 -30.94
CA SER A 434 -5.60 -19.79 -31.99
C SER A 434 -6.76 -18.98 -31.41
N LYS A 435 -7.48 -19.52 -30.43
CA LYS A 435 -8.56 -18.76 -29.78
C LYS A 435 -8.03 -17.56 -28.98
N LEU A 436 -6.84 -17.68 -28.40
CA LEU A 436 -6.16 -16.57 -27.72
C LEU A 436 -5.60 -15.54 -28.72
N ASP A 437 -5.12 -16.00 -29.87
CA ASP A 437 -4.67 -15.13 -30.96
C ASP A 437 -5.81 -14.29 -31.54
N GLU A 438 -7.03 -14.83 -31.65
CA GLU A 438 -8.23 -14.06 -32.01
C GLU A 438 -8.43 -12.84 -31.08
N TYR A 439 -8.23 -13.02 -29.77
CA TYR A 439 -8.37 -11.92 -28.82
C TYR A 439 -7.26 -10.88 -28.98
N ILE A 440 -6.02 -11.31 -29.21
CA ILE A 440 -4.90 -10.41 -29.52
C ILE A 440 -5.20 -9.56 -30.76
N VAL A 441 -5.81 -10.14 -31.81
CA VAL A 441 -6.21 -9.38 -33.01
C VAL A 441 -7.22 -8.27 -32.67
N ILE A 442 -8.24 -8.58 -31.85
CA ILE A 442 -9.22 -7.58 -31.41
C ILE A 442 -8.55 -6.43 -30.65
N LEU A 443 -7.65 -6.76 -29.72
CA LEU A 443 -6.93 -5.77 -28.92
C LEU A 443 -6.02 -4.89 -29.79
N LYS A 444 -5.28 -5.49 -30.72
CA LYS A 444 -4.42 -4.74 -31.66
C LYS A 444 -5.22 -3.80 -32.56
N GLN A 445 -6.37 -4.25 -33.05
CA GLN A 445 -7.25 -3.40 -33.85
C GLN A 445 -7.78 -2.22 -33.03
N LYS A 446 -8.14 -2.46 -31.76
CA LYS A 446 -8.58 -1.39 -30.86
C LYS A 446 -7.47 -0.39 -30.55
N ILE A 447 -6.23 -0.84 -30.37
CA ILE A 447 -5.06 0.04 -30.21
C ILE A 447 -4.94 0.97 -31.41
N ILE A 448 -4.99 0.46 -32.64
CA ILE A 448 -4.94 1.28 -33.87
C ILE A 448 -6.07 2.31 -33.91
N GLU A 449 -7.29 1.91 -33.51
CA GLU A 449 -8.44 2.82 -33.45
C GLU A 449 -8.22 3.95 -32.43
N ILE A 450 -7.71 3.65 -31.24
CA ILE A 450 -7.42 4.67 -30.21
C ILE A 450 -6.27 5.57 -30.66
N ASP A 451 -5.18 4.99 -31.16
CA ASP A 451 -4.00 5.71 -31.67
C ASP A 451 -4.31 6.58 -32.89
N SER A 452 -5.40 6.32 -33.61
CA SER A 452 -5.84 7.19 -34.72
C SER A 452 -6.58 8.44 -34.25
N ARG A 453 -6.99 8.51 -32.98
CA ARG A 453 -7.62 9.70 -32.40
C ARG A 453 -6.54 10.77 -32.17
N ASP A 454 -6.66 11.92 -32.80
CA ASP A 454 -5.76 13.06 -32.62
C ASP A 454 -6.30 14.09 -31.61
N GLU A 455 -7.16 13.63 -30.70
CA GLU A 455 -7.81 14.48 -29.71
C GLU A 455 -6.86 14.78 -28.55
N VAL A 456 -6.63 16.06 -28.29
CA VAL A 456 -5.82 16.55 -27.16
C VAL A 456 -6.56 16.29 -25.85
N ASP A 457 -5.80 15.85 -24.84
CA ASP A 457 -6.29 15.73 -23.46
C ASP A 457 -6.16 17.09 -22.76
N GLU A 458 -7.31 17.69 -22.44
CA GLU A 458 -7.37 19.00 -21.77
C GLU A 458 -6.66 19.02 -20.41
N HIS A 459 -6.68 17.91 -19.67
CA HIS A 459 -6.01 17.84 -18.38
C HIS A 459 -4.49 17.87 -18.55
N LYS A 460 -3.95 17.08 -19.49
CA LYS A 460 -2.51 17.05 -19.78
C LYS A 460 -2.01 18.39 -20.31
N ALA A 461 -2.76 18.99 -21.23
CA ALA A 461 -2.46 20.33 -21.76
C ALA A 461 -2.45 21.38 -20.64
N LYS A 462 -3.42 21.31 -19.72
CA LYS A 462 -3.48 22.20 -18.56
C LYS A 462 -2.27 22.03 -17.63
N VAL A 463 -1.88 20.80 -17.29
CA VAL A 463 -0.70 20.56 -16.44
C VAL A 463 0.55 21.20 -17.04
N ILE A 464 0.77 21.03 -18.35
CA ILE A 464 1.90 21.62 -19.06
C ILE A 464 1.81 23.15 -19.08
N ARG A 465 0.60 23.71 -19.28
CA ARG A 465 0.36 25.16 -19.22
C ARG A 465 0.69 25.73 -17.84
N ASP A 466 0.18 25.10 -16.78
CA ASP A 466 0.38 25.52 -15.41
C ASP A 466 1.88 25.45 -15.03
N GLU A 467 2.60 24.41 -15.48
CA GLU A 467 4.06 24.34 -15.36
C GLU A 467 4.74 25.55 -16.02
N MET A 468 4.39 25.91 -17.25
CA MET A 468 4.98 27.08 -17.95
C MET A 468 4.76 28.38 -17.16
N ILE A 469 3.55 28.61 -16.66
CA ILE A 469 3.21 29.82 -15.90
C ILE A 469 4.03 29.88 -14.62
N VAL A 470 4.04 28.79 -13.84
CA VAL A 470 4.78 28.73 -12.57
C VAL A 470 6.28 28.92 -12.78
N HIS A 471 6.85 28.26 -13.79
CA HIS A 471 8.27 28.41 -14.09
C HIS A 471 8.62 29.80 -14.63
N ASN A 472 7.76 30.41 -15.44
CA ASN A 472 7.98 31.77 -15.95
C ASN A 472 7.99 32.80 -14.81
N THR A 473 7.00 32.74 -13.91
CA THR A 473 6.89 33.63 -12.75
C THR A 473 8.05 33.48 -11.76
N ASN A 474 8.53 32.24 -11.56
CA ASN A 474 9.61 31.98 -10.60
C ASN A 474 11.01 32.06 -11.22
N SER A 475 11.12 32.20 -12.55
CA SER A 475 12.42 32.32 -13.20
C SER A 475 12.99 33.70 -12.92
N TYR A 476 14.17 33.74 -12.31
CA TYR A 476 14.94 34.98 -12.22
C TYR A 476 15.32 35.43 -13.63
N CYS A 477 14.89 36.63 -14.03
CA CYS A 477 15.39 37.27 -15.24
C CYS A 477 16.59 38.13 -14.87
N PRO A 478 17.81 37.79 -15.33
CA PRO A 478 18.99 38.56 -14.98
C PRO A 478 19.11 39.86 -15.79
N ILE A 479 18.23 40.07 -16.77
CA ILE A 479 18.24 41.24 -17.65
C ILE A 479 17.63 42.44 -16.92
N PRO A 480 18.24 43.65 -16.99
CA PRO A 480 17.63 44.86 -16.48
C PRO A 480 16.23 45.10 -17.09
N MET A 481 15.23 45.26 -16.22
CA MET A 481 13.84 45.52 -16.60
C MET A 481 13.49 46.99 -16.40
N LYS A 482 12.58 47.51 -17.22
CA LYS A 482 11.96 48.82 -17.00
C LYS A 482 11.21 48.83 -15.67
N GLU A 483 11.36 49.90 -14.89
CA GLU A 483 10.63 50.06 -13.63
C GLU A 483 9.14 50.41 -13.89
N ASP A 484 8.22 49.79 -13.14
CA ASP A 484 6.76 49.89 -13.37
C ASP A 484 6.21 51.33 -13.30
N ASP A 485 6.84 52.20 -12.50
CA ASP A 485 6.39 53.58 -12.26
C ASP A 485 7.15 54.64 -13.13
N GLU A 486 8.06 54.22 -14.00
CA GLU A 486 8.93 55.13 -14.74
C GLU A 486 8.25 55.70 -16.00
N VAL A 487 7.96 57.00 -15.98
CA VAL A 487 7.47 57.73 -17.17
C VAL A 487 8.65 58.04 -18.09
N LEU A 488 8.86 57.16 -19.06
CA LEU A 488 9.95 57.26 -20.05
C LEU A 488 9.59 58.13 -21.25
N ASP A 489 10.48 59.08 -21.57
CA ASP A 489 10.46 59.79 -22.86
C ASP A 489 11.13 58.91 -23.93
N GLU A 490 10.32 58.12 -24.65
CA GLU A 490 10.81 57.20 -25.69
C GLU A 490 11.63 57.88 -26.79
N THR A 491 11.54 59.21 -26.95
CA THR A 491 12.33 59.93 -27.97
C THR A 491 13.84 59.90 -27.69
N GLN A 492 14.24 59.63 -26.44
CA GLN A 492 15.65 59.56 -26.00
C GLN A 492 16.30 58.19 -26.23
N PHE A 493 15.53 57.19 -26.64
CA PHE A 493 16.01 55.80 -26.77
C PHE A 493 15.89 55.28 -28.20
N ASN A 494 16.88 54.49 -28.62
CA ASN A 494 16.72 53.55 -29.71
C ASN A 494 15.95 52.33 -29.17
N THR A 495 14.92 51.92 -29.90
CA THR A 495 14.08 50.80 -29.47
C THR A 495 14.01 49.73 -30.55
N THR A 496 14.02 48.47 -30.12
CA THR A 496 13.79 47.31 -30.98
C THR A 496 12.84 46.36 -30.28
N SER A 497 11.73 46.03 -30.94
CA SER A 497 10.79 45.01 -30.47
C SER A 497 11.01 43.71 -31.23
N THR A 498 11.06 42.57 -30.53
CA THR A 498 11.28 41.27 -31.16
C THR A 498 10.50 40.17 -30.42
N PRO A 499 9.70 39.37 -31.13
CA PRO A 499 9.09 38.17 -30.55
C PRO A 499 10.15 37.09 -30.35
N ILE A 500 10.16 36.51 -29.15
CA ILE A 500 11.00 35.39 -28.74
C ILE A 500 10.13 34.15 -28.73
N ILE A 501 10.52 33.13 -29.50
CA ILE A 501 9.77 31.89 -29.63
C ILE A 501 10.67 30.75 -29.16
N ALA A 502 10.23 30.01 -28.13
CA ALA A 502 10.74 28.69 -27.80
C ALA A 502 9.83 27.63 -28.40
N THR A 503 10.40 26.54 -28.91
CA THR A 503 9.62 25.48 -29.56
C THR A 503 10.19 24.13 -29.20
N ASN A 504 9.33 23.20 -28.78
CA ASN A 504 9.69 21.82 -28.55
C ASN A 504 8.53 20.88 -28.88
N ARG A 505 8.84 19.65 -29.29
CA ARG A 505 7.86 18.65 -29.69
C ARG A 505 7.49 17.75 -28.53
N ILE A 506 6.20 17.52 -28.32
CA ILE A 506 5.69 16.49 -27.43
C ILE A 506 5.38 15.23 -28.24
N GLU A 507 5.78 14.05 -27.76
CA GLU A 507 5.31 12.81 -28.35
C GLU A 507 3.82 12.61 -28.04
N LYS A 508 3.06 12.17 -29.05
CA LYS A 508 1.60 12.00 -29.00
C LYS A 508 1.06 11.45 -27.67
N PRO A 509 1.60 10.35 -27.09
CA PRO A 509 1.03 9.74 -25.88
C PRO A 509 0.98 10.69 -24.66
N TYR A 510 1.83 11.70 -24.61
CA TYR A 510 1.92 12.62 -23.47
C TYR A 510 0.95 13.81 -23.55
N ILE A 511 0.25 14.00 -24.68
CA ILE A 511 -0.65 15.14 -24.89
C ILE A 511 -2.05 14.73 -25.36
N THR A 512 -2.21 13.56 -25.97
CA THR A 512 -3.52 13.10 -26.46
C THR A 512 -4.28 12.25 -25.46
N LYS A 513 -5.60 12.19 -25.68
CA LYS A 513 -6.47 11.19 -25.07
C LYS A 513 -6.03 9.79 -25.49
N GLY A 514 -6.37 8.83 -24.63
CA GLY A 514 -6.17 7.40 -24.85
C GLY A 514 -4.78 6.85 -24.57
N SER A 515 -3.94 7.65 -23.93
CA SER A 515 -2.70 7.22 -23.28
C SER A 515 -2.75 7.60 -21.81
N LYS A 516 -2.23 6.74 -20.94
CA LYS A 516 -2.06 7.02 -19.50
C LYS A 516 -0.74 7.72 -19.17
N LYS A 517 0.14 7.89 -20.15
CA LYS A 517 1.46 8.50 -19.92
C LYS A 517 1.32 9.99 -19.60
N GLU A 518 2.05 10.40 -18.57
CA GLU A 518 2.22 11.78 -18.14
C GLU A 518 3.66 12.23 -18.41
N LEU A 519 3.83 13.52 -18.71
CA LEU A 519 5.14 14.13 -18.97
C LEU A 519 5.41 15.17 -17.88
N GLY A 520 6.50 15.01 -17.16
CA GLY A 520 6.90 15.95 -16.11
C GLY A 520 7.93 16.96 -16.59
N ASN A 521 7.80 18.21 -16.11
CA ASN A 521 8.77 19.30 -16.31
C ASN A 521 9.03 19.69 -17.77
N PHE A 522 8.05 19.47 -18.65
CA PHE A 522 8.15 19.92 -20.03
C PHE A 522 7.95 21.44 -20.13
N GLY A 523 7.01 21.99 -19.36
CA GLY A 523 6.76 23.43 -19.32
C GLY A 523 7.98 24.21 -18.82
N GLY A 524 8.61 23.74 -17.74
CA GLY A 524 9.82 24.36 -17.19
C GLY A 524 11.00 24.35 -18.16
N SER A 525 11.20 23.25 -18.90
CA SER A 525 12.25 23.16 -19.92
C SER A 525 12.03 24.17 -21.08
N LEU A 526 10.77 24.40 -21.48
CA LEU A 526 10.42 25.39 -22.50
C LEU A 526 10.65 26.83 -22.03
N VAL A 527 10.33 27.14 -20.78
CA VAL A 527 10.60 28.45 -20.18
C VAL A 527 12.10 28.73 -20.11
N HIS A 528 12.90 27.74 -19.75
CA HIS A 528 14.36 27.88 -19.74
C HIS A 528 14.91 28.25 -21.13
N GLU A 529 14.46 27.55 -22.17
CA GLU A 529 14.81 27.84 -23.57
C GLU A 529 14.33 29.24 -24.00
N LEU A 530 13.14 29.66 -23.58
CA LEU A 530 12.61 31.00 -23.85
C LEU A 530 13.52 32.08 -23.26
N ASN A 531 13.87 31.95 -21.96
CA ASN A 531 14.74 32.89 -21.26
C ASN A 531 16.14 32.96 -21.90
N PHE A 532 16.69 31.82 -22.30
CA PHE A 532 17.97 31.76 -23.02
C PHE A 532 17.92 32.54 -24.35
N ARG A 533 16.85 32.36 -25.13
CA ARG A 533 16.66 33.07 -26.40
C ARG A 533 16.38 34.56 -26.20
N MET A 534 15.68 34.90 -25.13
CA MET A 534 15.35 36.28 -24.76
C MET A 534 16.62 37.07 -24.49
N LEU A 535 17.50 36.57 -23.63
CA LEU A 535 18.79 37.20 -23.33
C LEU A 535 19.66 37.35 -24.58
N ASN A 536 19.73 36.31 -25.42
CA ASN A 536 20.43 36.36 -26.71
C ASN A 536 19.95 37.52 -27.60
N LYS A 537 18.63 37.73 -27.66
CA LYS A 537 18.03 38.79 -28.47
C LYS A 537 18.19 40.16 -27.84
N TYR A 538 18.08 40.25 -26.52
CA TYR A 538 18.39 41.46 -25.76
C TYR A 538 19.82 41.93 -26.04
N LEU A 539 20.83 41.07 -25.85
CA LEU A 539 22.24 41.42 -26.07
C LEU A 539 22.51 41.85 -27.52
N ARG A 540 21.94 41.12 -28.50
CA ARG A 540 22.09 41.50 -29.92
C ARG A 540 21.48 42.85 -30.24
N ALA A 541 20.30 43.16 -29.69
CA ALA A 541 19.66 44.45 -29.88
C ALA A 541 20.47 45.55 -29.19
N ALA A 542 20.88 45.33 -27.95
CA ALA A 542 21.68 46.26 -27.16
C ALA A 542 22.99 46.63 -27.87
N PHE A 543 23.81 45.65 -28.27
CA PHE A 543 25.06 45.90 -29.00
C PHE A 543 24.86 46.50 -30.40
N SER A 544 23.72 46.23 -31.05
CA SER A 544 23.43 46.82 -32.36
C SER A 544 23.00 48.29 -32.27
N MET A 545 22.31 48.67 -31.19
CA MET A 545 21.86 50.05 -30.95
C MET A 545 22.93 50.89 -30.25
N MET A 546 23.78 50.24 -29.45
CA MET A 546 24.84 50.83 -28.65
C MET A 546 26.18 50.10 -28.91
N PRO A 547 26.79 50.27 -30.11
CA PRO A 547 28.10 49.70 -30.41
C PRO A 547 29.16 50.21 -29.43
N CYS A 548 30.08 49.33 -29.05
CA CYS A 548 31.14 49.69 -28.11
C CYS A 548 32.16 50.63 -28.75
N SER A 549 32.48 51.72 -28.05
CA SER A 549 33.52 52.67 -28.48
C SER A 549 34.90 52.02 -28.45
N ILE A 550 35.14 51.18 -27.44
CA ILE A 550 36.42 50.50 -27.21
C ILE A 550 36.17 49.00 -27.00
N SER A 551 37.06 48.16 -27.51
CA SER A 551 37.04 46.73 -27.21
C SER A 551 38.44 46.16 -27.12
N TYR A 552 38.69 45.38 -26.06
CA TYR A 552 39.96 44.70 -25.81
C TYR A 552 39.76 43.20 -25.74
N SER A 553 40.72 42.44 -26.26
CA SER A 553 40.81 40.99 -25.98
C SER A 553 41.78 40.75 -24.84
N ILE A 554 41.29 40.20 -23.73
CA ILE A 554 42.02 40.09 -22.46
C ILE A 554 42.03 38.64 -21.98
N ASN A 555 43.15 38.20 -21.39
CA ASN A 555 43.20 36.89 -20.75
C ASN A 555 42.37 36.91 -19.46
N GLN A 556 41.58 35.86 -19.21
CA GLN A 556 40.75 35.79 -18.01
C GLN A 556 41.52 36.07 -16.71
N LYS A 557 42.76 35.60 -16.56
CA LYS A 557 43.57 35.81 -15.33
C LYS A 557 43.91 37.28 -15.05
N ASP A 558 43.99 38.11 -16.10
CA ASP A 558 44.44 39.50 -16.04
C ASP A 558 43.23 40.47 -15.94
N LEU A 559 42.00 39.94 -15.87
CA LEU A 559 40.76 40.70 -15.98
C LEU A 559 40.60 41.78 -14.89
N LEU A 560 40.92 41.44 -13.63
CA LEU A 560 40.85 42.39 -12.53
C LEU A 560 41.90 43.50 -12.65
N GLU A 561 43.10 43.18 -13.13
CA GLU A 561 44.15 44.18 -13.39
C GLU A 561 43.73 45.14 -14.51
N VAL A 562 43.04 44.65 -15.54
CA VAL A 562 42.48 45.50 -16.59
C VAL A 562 41.41 46.44 -16.05
N ILE A 563 40.51 45.95 -15.21
CA ILE A 563 39.47 46.80 -14.59
C ILE A 563 40.14 47.91 -13.76
N ASP A 564 41.19 47.59 -13.00
CA ASP A 564 41.93 48.59 -12.20
C ASP A 564 42.60 49.65 -13.10
N ARG A 565 43.17 49.25 -14.24
CA ARG A 565 43.83 50.16 -15.20
C ARG A 565 42.87 51.08 -15.94
N LEU A 566 41.60 50.69 -16.09
CA LEU A 566 40.58 51.53 -16.72
C LEU A 566 40.22 52.75 -15.86
N GLU A 567 40.56 52.75 -14.55
CA GLU A 567 40.27 53.85 -13.61
C GLU A 567 38.81 54.32 -13.68
N LEU A 568 37.88 53.36 -13.52
CA LEU A 568 36.45 53.57 -13.72
C LEU A 568 35.89 54.69 -12.81
N PRO A 569 35.16 55.68 -13.36
CA PRO A 569 34.44 56.67 -12.57
C PRO A 569 33.30 56.06 -11.73
N GLU A 570 32.94 56.69 -10.60
CA GLU A 570 31.98 56.15 -9.62
C GLU A 570 30.61 55.76 -10.20
N ASP A 571 30.18 56.37 -11.31
CA ASP A 571 28.90 56.11 -11.97
C ASP A 571 28.92 54.90 -12.93
N TYR A 572 30.05 54.22 -13.11
CA TYR A 572 30.18 53.06 -14.00
C TYR A 572 29.81 51.73 -13.31
N VAL A 573 29.26 50.82 -14.11
CA VAL A 573 28.91 49.45 -13.73
C VAL A 573 29.56 48.44 -14.67
N ILE A 574 29.68 47.20 -14.19
CA ILE A 574 30.28 46.07 -14.92
C ILE A 574 29.17 45.06 -15.23
N VAL A 575 28.76 44.96 -16.48
CA VAL A 575 27.82 43.93 -16.94
C VAL A 575 28.60 42.68 -17.32
N GLU A 576 28.48 41.63 -16.51
CA GLU A 576 29.10 40.33 -16.76
C GLU A 576 28.21 39.49 -17.68
N ILE A 577 28.73 39.19 -18.88
CA ILE A 577 28.12 38.28 -19.84
C ILE A 577 28.88 36.97 -19.79
N GLY A 578 28.18 35.90 -19.44
CA GLY A 578 28.81 34.63 -19.12
C GLY A 578 29.25 34.56 -17.66
N ASN A 579 30.34 33.85 -17.39
CA ASN A 579 30.80 33.53 -16.04
C ASN A 579 32.29 33.91 -15.87
N ALA A 580 32.69 35.03 -16.47
CA ALA A 580 34.09 35.47 -16.53
C ALA A 580 34.72 35.69 -15.14
N LEU A 581 33.92 36.16 -14.18
CA LEU A 581 34.29 36.54 -12.83
C LEU A 581 33.96 35.46 -11.78
N GLU A 582 33.49 34.27 -12.20
CA GLU A 582 33.15 33.16 -11.28
C GLU A 582 34.34 32.25 -10.92
N LEU A 583 35.55 32.54 -11.40
CA LEU A 583 36.75 31.79 -11.02
C LEU A 583 37.04 31.94 -9.52
N TYR A 584 37.49 30.83 -8.90
CA TYR A 584 37.84 30.79 -7.48
C TYR A 584 38.84 31.88 -7.07
N GLU A 585 39.77 32.23 -7.96
CA GLU A 585 40.82 33.24 -7.74
C GLU A 585 40.29 34.68 -7.62
N PHE A 586 39.08 34.97 -8.12
CA PHE A 586 38.45 36.28 -8.01
C PHE A 586 37.49 36.40 -6.82
N ARG A 587 37.13 35.28 -6.20
CA ARG A 587 36.11 35.21 -5.16
C ARG A 587 36.42 36.05 -3.93
N ASP A 588 37.69 36.12 -3.53
CA ASP A 588 38.12 36.90 -2.36
C ASP A 588 38.27 38.40 -2.64
N LYS A 589 38.20 38.80 -3.92
CA LYS A 589 38.34 40.20 -4.37
C LYS A 589 37.02 40.85 -4.75
N ILE A 590 35.98 40.07 -5.01
CA ILE A 590 34.62 40.53 -5.29
C ILE A 590 33.85 40.53 -3.97
N THR A 591 33.37 41.69 -3.55
CA THR A 591 32.53 41.81 -2.36
C THR A 591 31.07 41.48 -2.69
N VAL A 592 30.36 40.86 -1.75
CA VAL A 592 28.94 40.55 -1.88
C VAL A 592 28.18 41.23 -0.76
N GLU A 593 27.38 42.23 -1.11
CA GLU A 593 26.52 42.97 -0.17
C GLU A 593 25.05 42.70 -0.50
N GLY A 594 24.41 41.83 0.29
CA GLY A 594 23.07 41.35 -0.01
C GLY A 594 23.05 40.52 -1.29
N ASN A 595 22.28 40.96 -2.30
CA ASN A 595 22.23 40.35 -3.63
C ASN A 595 23.22 40.98 -4.63
N ASN A 596 23.91 42.07 -4.26
CA ASN A 596 24.75 42.82 -5.18
C ASN A 596 26.20 42.33 -5.08
N ARG A 597 26.82 42.10 -6.25
CA ARG A 597 28.25 41.80 -6.38
C ARG A 597 28.97 43.09 -6.73
N MET A 598 30.10 43.34 -6.10
CA MET A 598 30.86 44.58 -6.33
C MET A 598 32.36 44.31 -6.48
N TYR A 599 33.01 45.14 -7.29
CA TYR A 599 34.46 45.17 -7.40
C TYR A 599 34.94 46.63 -7.39
N ASN A 600 35.82 46.98 -6.45
CA ASN A 600 36.33 48.34 -6.25
C ASN A 600 35.26 49.45 -6.20
N GLY A 601 34.09 49.16 -5.62
CA GLY A 601 32.99 50.14 -5.51
C GLY A 601 32.03 50.15 -6.70
N HIS A 602 32.31 49.42 -7.78
CA HIS A 602 31.42 49.29 -8.94
C HIS A 602 30.55 48.04 -8.84
N GLU A 603 29.27 48.18 -9.18
CA GLU A 603 28.31 47.08 -9.22
C GLU A 603 28.57 46.14 -10.41
N ILE A 604 28.43 44.83 -10.16
CA ILE A 604 28.55 43.77 -11.15
C ILE A 604 27.17 43.18 -11.43
N LEU A 605 26.64 43.48 -12.61
CA LEU A 605 25.36 42.97 -13.10
C LEU A 605 25.61 41.67 -13.88
N SER A 606 25.31 40.52 -13.27
CA SER A 606 25.59 39.22 -13.90
C SER A 606 24.39 38.71 -14.69
N LEU A 607 24.59 38.58 -16.01
CA LEU A 607 23.58 38.05 -16.93
C LEU A 607 23.54 36.51 -16.96
N GLY A 608 24.49 35.85 -16.28
CA GLY A 608 24.46 34.45 -15.83
C GLY A 608 24.19 33.38 -16.90
N MET A 609 25.17 33.06 -17.75
CA MET A 609 25.05 31.99 -18.76
C MET A 609 26.40 31.38 -19.17
N ALA A 610 26.70 30.16 -18.75
CA ALA A 610 27.97 29.47 -19.06
C ALA A 610 28.24 29.23 -20.57
N ASP A 611 27.21 29.30 -21.43
CA ASP A 611 27.32 28.97 -22.86
C ASP A 611 27.66 30.16 -23.78
N PHE A 612 27.75 31.39 -23.24
CA PHE A 612 28.21 32.56 -24.01
C PHE A 612 29.73 32.71 -23.96
N SER A 613 30.29 33.41 -24.95
CA SER A 613 31.66 33.91 -24.82
C SER A 613 31.73 34.86 -23.63
N ASN A 614 32.63 34.56 -22.69
CA ASN A 614 32.86 35.38 -21.51
C ASN A 614 33.26 36.80 -21.93
N CYS A 615 32.49 37.80 -21.51
CA CYS A 615 32.73 39.20 -21.80
C CYS A 615 32.34 40.06 -20.60
N LEU A 616 33.04 41.18 -20.40
CA LEU A 616 32.58 42.25 -19.52
C LEU A 616 32.22 43.46 -20.37
N TRP A 617 31.01 43.99 -20.19
CA TRP A 617 30.57 45.21 -20.81
C TRP A 617 30.48 46.32 -19.76
N ILE A 618 31.30 47.35 -19.92
CA ILE A 618 31.51 48.43 -18.96
C ILE A 618 30.97 49.73 -19.53
N LEU A 619 30.13 50.40 -18.76
CA LEU A 619 29.37 51.59 -19.13
C LEU A 619 28.84 52.31 -17.89
N ARG A 620 28.34 53.54 -18.05
CA ARG A 620 27.65 54.26 -16.97
C ARG A 620 26.37 53.51 -16.58
N GLY A 621 26.09 53.41 -15.29
CA GLY A 621 24.92 52.71 -14.76
C GLY A 621 23.59 53.23 -15.31
N SER A 622 23.47 54.55 -15.49
CA SER A 622 22.29 55.18 -16.09
C SER A 622 22.11 54.90 -17.59
N GLU A 623 23.13 54.35 -18.25
CA GLU A 623 23.13 54.07 -19.70
C GLU A 623 22.92 52.58 -20.01
N VAL A 624 22.77 51.73 -18.99
CA VAL A 624 22.54 50.30 -19.17
C VAL A 624 21.24 50.05 -19.93
N PRO A 625 21.28 49.36 -21.08
CA PRO A 625 20.07 49.02 -21.80
C PRO A 625 19.17 48.14 -20.95
N PHE A 626 17.88 48.40 -20.99
CA PHE A 626 16.90 47.60 -20.27
C PHE A 626 15.83 47.11 -21.24
N MET A 627 14.98 46.20 -20.78
CA MET A 627 13.88 45.69 -21.57
C MET A 627 12.54 45.79 -20.85
N GLU A 628 11.49 45.68 -21.65
CA GLU A 628 10.10 45.58 -21.23
C GLU A 628 9.50 44.37 -21.95
N ILE A 629 8.71 43.57 -21.24
CA ILE A 629 7.87 42.55 -21.86
C ILE A 629 6.57 43.23 -22.28
N VAL A 630 6.26 43.19 -23.58
CA VAL A 630 5.15 43.95 -24.17
C VAL A 630 4.04 43.04 -24.69
N GLU A 631 2.81 43.51 -24.56
CA GLU A 631 1.66 42.88 -25.20
C GLU A 631 1.89 42.73 -26.71
N THR A 632 1.52 41.57 -27.25
CA THR A 632 1.65 41.30 -28.69
C THR A 632 0.36 40.78 -29.27
N ALA A 633 -0.17 41.51 -30.25
CA ALA A 633 -1.33 41.07 -31.02
C ALA A 633 -0.92 40.00 -32.04
N PHE A 634 -1.04 38.72 -31.67
CA PHE A 634 -0.92 37.62 -32.62
C PHE A 634 -2.15 37.57 -33.52
N THR A 635 -2.02 38.01 -34.78
CA THR A 635 -3.10 37.95 -35.76
C THR A 635 -3.21 36.54 -36.34
N GLY A 636 -4.21 35.78 -35.89
CA GLY A 636 -4.51 34.44 -36.40
C GLY A 636 -4.37 33.33 -35.36
N GLY A 637 -5.33 33.24 -34.43
CA GLY A 637 -5.87 32.07 -33.69
C GLY A 637 -4.97 30.93 -33.19
N SER A 638 -3.65 31.03 -33.26
CA SER A 638 -2.72 29.94 -32.95
C SER A 638 -2.18 30.02 -31.53
N TYR A 639 -2.07 31.22 -30.95
CA TYR A 639 -1.59 31.44 -29.59
C TYR A 639 -2.71 31.98 -28.69
N THR A 640 -2.75 31.49 -27.47
CA THR A 640 -3.54 32.04 -26.36
C THR A 640 -2.60 32.70 -25.36
N GLU A 641 -3.02 33.81 -24.78
CA GLU A 641 -2.32 34.39 -23.63
C GLU A 641 -2.59 33.50 -22.42
N ILE A 642 -1.54 32.86 -21.91
CA ILE A 642 -1.62 31.91 -20.79
C ILE A 642 -1.27 32.56 -19.45
N ASP A 643 -0.53 33.67 -19.45
CA ASP A 643 -0.28 34.52 -18.29
C ASP A 643 -0.32 36.00 -18.70
N THR A 644 -1.35 36.71 -18.24
CA THR A 644 -1.57 38.13 -18.53
C THR A 644 -0.62 39.06 -17.79
N ASN A 645 -0.03 38.61 -16.68
CA ASN A 645 0.87 39.46 -15.88
C ASN A 645 2.24 39.61 -16.56
N ASN A 646 2.67 38.59 -17.31
CA ASN A 646 3.96 38.56 -18.00
C ASN A 646 3.81 38.47 -19.53
N HIS A 647 2.62 38.75 -20.08
CA HIS A 647 2.30 38.64 -21.51
C HIS A 647 2.88 37.38 -22.15
N LEU A 648 2.64 36.22 -21.52
CA LEU A 648 3.13 34.92 -21.96
C LEU A 648 2.08 34.26 -22.85
N TYR A 649 2.47 33.88 -24.06
CA TYR A 649 1.57 33.27 -25.03
C TYR A 649 2.02 31.86 -25.40
N SER A 650 1.08 30.96 -25.59
CA SER A 650 1.36 29.58 -26.00
C SER A 650 0.30 29.04 -26.95
N ASN A 651 0.69 28.10 -27.81
CA ASN A 651 -0.26 27.38 -28.66
C ASN A 651 -0.83 26.11 -28.00
N ILE A 652 -0.48 25.83 -26.73
CA ILE A 652 -0.82 24.58 -26.03
C ILE A 652 -2.33 24.28 -26.04
N ASP A 653 -3.16 25.32 -25.99
CA ASP A 653 -4.63 25.18 -25.94
C ASP A 653 -5.25 24.80 -27.29
N ASN A 654 -4.52 25.07 -28.36
CA ASN A 654 -4.95 24.86 -29.74
C ASN A 654 -3.99 23.93 -30.50
N ILE A 655 -3.20 23.14 -29.78
CA ILE A 655 -2.14 22.32 -30.36
C ILE A 655 -2.70 21.23 -31.27
N LYS A 656 -2.01 21.00 -32.39
CA LYS A 656 -2.38 20.00 -33.41
C LYS A 656 -1.15 19.21 -33.84
N PRO A 657 -1.31 18.02 -34.44
CA PRO A 657 -0.20 17.29 -35.06
C PRO A 657 0.51 18.12 -36.14
N PRO A 658 1.86 18.09 -36.24
CA PRO A 658 2.78 17.53 -35.25
C PRO A 658 2.75 18.39 -33.97
N TYR A 659 2.64 17.75 -32.80
CA TYR A 659 2.42 18.41 -31.48
C TYR A 659 3.64 19.24 -31.02
N ASP A 660 3.91 20.31 -31.77
CA ASP A 660 4.98 21.27 -31.56
C ASP A 660 4.42 22.38 -30.66
N VAL A 661 4.81 22.36 -29.39
CA VAL A 661 4.45 23.39 -28.42
C VAL A 661 5.36 24.58 -28.62
N GLN A 662 4.76 25.76 -28.68
CA GLN A 662 5.44 27.02 -28.84
C GLN A 662 5.08 27.94 -27.69
N LEU A 663 6.09 28.48 -27.05
CA LEU A 663 5.99 29.48 -26.00
C LEU A 663 6.58 30.79 -26.51
N VAL A 664 5.86 31.88 -26.33
CA VAL A 664 6.19 33.17 -26.94
C VAL A 664 6.06 34.31 -25.95
N GLN A 665 7.05 35.19 -25.94
CA GLN A 665 7.02 36.51 -25.31
C GLN A 665 7.66 37.52 -26.26
N THR A 666 7.21 38.76 -26.24
CA THR A 666 7.84 39.83 -27.00
C THR A 666 8.55 40.77 -26.06
N ILE A 667 9.80 41.04 -26.40
CA ILE A 667 10.61 42.01 -25.66
C ILE A 667 10.74 43.29 -26.48
N LYS A 668 10.69 44.42 -25.82
CA LYS A 668 11.10 45.72 -26.34
C LYS A 668 12.35 46.15 -25.58
N VAL A 669 13.46 46.28 -26.29
CA VAL A 669 14.74 46.68 -25.73
C VAL A 669 14.93 48.17 -25.95
N TYR A 670 15.36 48.87 -24.91
CA TYR A 670 15.64 50.31 -24.91
C TYR A 670 17.15 50.51 -24.71
N ALA A 671 17.79 51.23 -25.62
CA ALA A 671 19.16 51.68 -25.48
C ALA A 671 19.20 53.21 -25.64
N PRO A 672 19.89 53.97 -24.79
CA PRO A 672 19.97 55.43 -24.93
C PRO A 672 20.52 55.84 -26.30
N LYS A 673 20.03 56.95 -26.86
CA LYS A 673 20.59 57.53 -28.10
C LYS A 673 21.87 58.29 -27.84
N ASP A 674 21.89 59.03 -26.74
CA ASP A 674 23.02 59.81 -26.28
C ASP A 674 23.66 59.06 -25.11
N TYR A 675 24.67 58.24 -25.41
CA TYR A 675 25.45 57.46 -24.43
C TYR A 675 26.93 57.83 -24.51
N GLY A 676 27.65 57.65 -23.40
CA GLY A 676 29.09 57.90 -23.28
C GLY A 676 29.93 56.81 -23.94
N ASN A 677 31.24 56.83 -23.66
CA ASN A 677 32.10 55.75 -24.10
C ASN A 677 31.79 54.45 -23.37
N THR A 678 31.64 53.36 -24.13
CA THR A 678 31.45 52.02 -23.58
C THR A 678 32.61 51.10 -23.97
N CYS A 679 33.00 50.24 -23.04
CA CYS A 679 34.15 49.34 -23.20
C CYS A 679 33.70 47.88 -23.14
N LEU A 680 34.15 47.07 -24.09
CA LEU A 680 33.90 45.63 -24.13
C LEU A 680 35.20 44.84 -23.97
N LEU A 681 35.34 44.17 -22.84
CA LEU A 681 36.43 43.23 -22.58
C LEU A 681 36.00 41.83 -23.03
N LYS A 682 36.57 41.35 -24.13
CA LYS A 682 36.39 39.98 -24.61
C LYS A 682 37.36 39.07 -23.87
N VAL A 683 36.83 38.11 -23.14
CA VAL A 683 37.63 37.28 -22.23
C VAL A 683 38.08 36.01 -22.94
N MET A 684 39.39 35.86 -23.06
CA MET A 684 40.04 34.70 -23.64
C MET A 684 40.45 33.73 -22.53
N CYS A 685 39.91 32.52 -22.56
CA CYS A 685 40.30 31.43 -21.66
C CYS A 685 41.51 30.67 -22.26
N ASP A 686 42.71 31.23 -22.14
CA ASP A 686 43.95 30.61 -22.63
C ASP A 686 45.00 30.51 -21.50
N TYR A 687 45.49 29.29 -21.28
CA TYR A 687 46.53 28.96 -20.29
C TYR A 687 47.97 29.24 -20.78
N SER A 688 48.15 29.69 -22.03
CA SER A 688 49.46 29.90 -22.68
C SER A 688 50.30 31.04 -22.09
N GLY A 689 49.75 31.84 -21.17
CA GLY A 689 50.46 32.96 -20.53
C GLY A 689 50.48 34.26 -21.34
N ASN A 690 49.91 34.28 -22.56
CA ASN A 690 49.76 35.48 -23.38
C ASN A 690 48.97 36.57 -22.65
N LYS A 691 49.54 37.78 -22.58
CA LYS A 691 48.94 38.99 -21.98
C LYS A 691 47.94 39.71 -22.92
N TYR A 692 47.76 39.22 -24.15
CA TYR A 692 46.96 39.84 -25.20
C TYR A 692 47.17 41.37 -25.27
N GLU A 693 46.10 42.16 -25.13
CA GLU A 693 46.12 43.62 -25.27
C GLU A 693 46.26 44.37 -23.94
N LEU A 694 46.66 43.69 -22.86
CA LEU A 694 46.80 44.27 -21.51
C LEU A 694 47.63 45.57 -21.49
N ASP A 695 48.70 45.65 -22.28
CA ASP A 695 49.58 46.81 -22.33
C ASP A 695 49.02 47.99 -23.14
N LYS A 696 47.88 47.80 -23.83
CA LYS A 696 47.17 48.85 -24.57
C LYS A 696 46.04 49.49 -23.78
N VAL A 697 45.68 48.92 -22.62
CA VAL A 697 44.60 49.43 -21.78
C VAL A 697 45.05 50.73 -21.13
N THR A 698 44.32 51.82 -21.38
CA THR A 698 44.53 53.15 -20.79
C THR A 698 43.31 53.59 -19.97
N ASN A 699 43.40 54.75 -19.32
CA ASN A 699 42.28 55.31 -18.54
C ASN A 699 41.07 55.55 -19.46
N ILE A 700 39.87 55.14 -19.03
CA ILE A 700 38.63 55.23 -19.81
C ILE A 700 38.25 56.68 -20.22
N ILE A 701 38.75 57.67 -19.48
CA ILE A 701 38.61 59.11 -19.74
C ILE A 701 39.67 59.64 -20.74
N GLU A 702 40.91 59.13 -20.71
CA GLU A 702 41.93 59.51 -21.73
C GLU A 702 41.53 59.00 -23.13
N GLU A 703 40.83 57.86 -23.19
CA GLU A 703 40.23 57.35 -24.42
C GLU A 703 39.00 58.17 -24.89
N GLU A 704 38.41 58.99 -24.01
CA GLU A 704 37.32 59.96 -24.30
C GLU A 704 37.81 61.16 -25.13
N GLU A 705 39.09 61.53 -25.03
CA GLU A 705 39.72 62.58 -25.85
C GLU A 705 40.29 62.07 -27.18
N VAL A 706 40.60 60.77 -27.31
CA VAL A 706 41.16 60.16 -28.53
C VAL A 706 40.06 59.68 -29.51
N ALA A 707 38.85 59.41 -29.03
CA ALA A 707 37.71 58.93 -29.83
C ALA A 707 36.82 60.05 -30.42
N LYS A 708 36.96 61.31 -29.96
CA LYS A 708 36.37 62.51 -30.57
C LYS A 708 37.26 63.04 -31.69
#